data_AF-A0A1G3QE17-F1
#
_entry.id   AF-A0A1G3QE17-F1
#
_cell.length_a   1.000
_cell.length_b   1.000
_cell.length_c   1.000
_cell.angle_alpha   90.00
_cell.angle_beta   90.00
_cell.angle_gamma   90.00
#
_symmetry.space_group_name_H-M   'P 1'
#
loop_
_entity.id
_entity.type
_entity.pdbx_description
1 polymer ?
#
loop_
_entity_poly.entity_id
_entity_poly.type
_entity_poly.pdbx_seq_one_letter_code
_entity_poly.pdbx_strand_id
1 'polypeptide(L)'
;MIRINILFIILILALHCQDKNSKPFINDTGQIVLFDAAKHGIDVIQNKSASWKPYGGDLIPVVKSSIKDTRQFAEVTYTGSTGMAISTINFDNIPISTENMVYSGVNLFIDYDKDDFGKCRVSLFFSDKSSLGKDLTMKKGLHEYLVTSGFRRETFPPKWELLQYIWLSITDKNDKNIQFRLQKIVLSSENLKPSQTSESSENRINLAIDRIRKIQEIMPVSGQIICDGLLNDKAWQKAKLLSNFYYHKAEEVKDNVLPWKVALVYDEKNLYIGTSADYPSEPLARIKNTDGDVWQDECQEFFFSPWNDNEKKIQYDLNALGTVFDYIREYDKVTVNVRTMKEINLVHNKAMRYSEGKWRTEIVFPLSELRIDLRKERYAGFMAAISFINRNMKNFAWEENIASYTDTGKWGVLIFNKNEFGPGSININHIQKMEKESKADFYINCTFSNFFPGTYRLQLKLSGLAEGICSNEIVIPAEGASEKTIIMESIPDVSGLYSLYAAMFNRDDDIRLAAVNFINQKKIKDLFGDIHVLDPKPKKVIWRDPDFFPCENNKILYHEKNASLRTKRTAELFAERYYGYTGVKLSFKEYISPLPDHGIILRINQTAEFTNCLVSLRKNGYHLDIGKTRALITGCDEAGLHYGGITFIQLIKNSMRITANRPVPCAEILDWPDLDVRLCRLDFFWPPKGVKPEKRGIDFLINWTERMMTGLKLNFLMIELGGLVIYKRRPELNGIEKHFSMADLTRFADYCRDNFIDVCPAWQVGGHSSWLLNYLPDMREKGWSGQGDASNPEYLKIIFDCMQDVIDAMSPKYISPKCDEWWHKRNNDEIVPVLHNGKTESQVLLDFLLQMHEFTARQGIRALIFHDMLTPYHSGKNYDLYKIIDRIPRDYIIQQWTGEEYLENLNYFTDKGFSVWGNATGYFGVPNKYKPLFSGHGASIYNGYGNYHSDLNPGLKDMPSYNLCNLYNLFRLADHTWNFSSDTGSGSRNVSGLNSEIKEGMESGFLGAVRSAASVSPNPRAGEEIETLNIDSLMTQTFSSWLRSINAEGYAGPGKEDEKEGIPDIGFVPMRFYGENKKNCIPVTCGSVPVEILVEKELSSLFFLHTAYINDPEDAGKKKQRISSWMYGFPCGDYEVWYSDGTMIKIPLRLTMNIARYNRDLLASALYDVRYIHVFYDAADQPIQLYQMEWVNPKPEMKIVKIILRHDNILTVTPVLFAISDRKVKK
;
A
#
# COMPACT_ATOMS: atom_id res chain seq x y z
N MET A 1 -4.95 72.50 10.81
CA MET A 1 -6.19 72.86 10.09
C MET A 1 -6.40 72.07 8.78
N ILE A 2 -5.87 70.82 8.67
CA ILE A 2 -5.97 69.96 7.47
C ILE A 2 -6.43 68.53 7.86
N ARG A 3 -7.02 68.36 9.06
CA ARG A 3 -7.60 67.09 9.53
C ARG A 3 -9.14 67.07 9.59
N ILE A 4 -9.79 68.16 9.22
CA ILE A 4 -11.27 68.26 9.19
C ILE A 4 -11.84 68.18 7.76
N ASN A 5 -11.03 68.40 6.72
CA ASN A 5 -11.51 68.34 5.32
C ASN A 5 -11.42 66.96 4.66
N ILE A 6 -10.63 66.00 5.16
CA ILE A 6 -10.59 64.66 4.57
C ILE A 6 -11.75 63.79 5.07
N LEU A 7 -12.17 63.93 6.33
CA LEU A 7 -13.36 63.23 6.83
C LEU A 7 -14.66 63.77 6.20
N PHE A 8 -14.74 65.07 5.93
CA PHE A 8 -15.91 65.68 5.29
C PHE A 8 -15.98 65.38 3.77
N ILE A 9 -14.84 65.27 3.08
CA ILE A 9 -14.80 64.81 1.68
C ILE A 9 -15.09 63.31 1.56
N ILE A 10 -14.66 62.49 2.53
CA ILE A 10 -15.04 61.07 2.59
C ILE A 10 -16.52 60.90 2.97
N LEU A 11 -17.08 61.74 3.86
CA LEU A 11 -18.52 61.73 4.16
C LEU A 11 -19.37 62.24 2.98
N ILE A 12 -18.91 63.25 2.23
CA ILE A 12 -19.65 63.77 1.05
C ILE A 12 -19.52 62.83 -0.16
N LEU A 13 -18.38 62.14 -0.34
CA LEU A 13 -18.29 61.03 -1.31
C LEU A 13 -19.13 59.81 -0.88
N ALA A 14 -19.36 59.62 0.43
CA ALA A 14 -20.29 58.63 0.96
C ALA A 14 -21.77 59.09 0.96
N LEU A 15 -22.06 60.38 0.73
CA LEU A 15 -23.42 60.95 0.75
C LEU A 15 -23.95 61.30 -0.65
N HIS A 16 -23.26 60.93 -1.73
CA HIS A 16 -23.78 61.06 -3.12
C HIS A 16 -23.66 59.81 -4.00
N CYS A 17 -23.23 58.67 -3.45
CA CYS A 17 -23.58 57.37 -4.02
C CYS A 17 -24.77 56.83 -3.21
N GLN A 18 -25.99 57.00 -3.72
CA GLN A 18 -27.05 56.07 -3.36
C GLN A 18 -26.54 54.69 -3.78
N ASP A 19 -26.17 53.83 -2.83
CA ASP A 19 -25.90 52.42 -3.12
C ASP A 19 -27.21 51.80 -3.61
N LYS A 20 -27.41 51.81 -4.93
CA LYS A 20 -28.54 51.20 -5.62
C LYS A 20 -28.34 49.68 -5.62
N ASN A 21 -28.49 49.06 -4.46
CA ASN A 21 -28.50 47.61 -4.34
C ASN A 21 -29.76 47.04 -5.00
N SER A 22 -29.63 45.87 -5.62
CA SER A 22 -30.76 45.09 -6.08
C SER A 22 -31.44 44.43 -4.87
N LYS A 23 -32.76 44.57 -4.75
CA LYS A 23 -33.55 44.03 -3.63
C LYS A 23 -34.11 42.67 -4.02
N PRO A 24 -33.58 41.54 -3.51
CA PRO A 24 -34.10 40.23 -3.84
C PRO A 24 -35.59 40.12 -3.53
N PHE A 25 -36.35 39.46 -4.40
CA PHE A 25 -37.77 39.21 -4.19
C PHE A 25 -38.15 37.82 -4.66
N ILE A 26 -39.22 37.27 -4.10
CA ILE A 26 -39.79 35.99 -4.56
C ILE A 26 -40.78 36.28 -5.68
N ASN A 27 -40.60 35.63 -6.84
CA ASN A 27 -41.53 35.77 -7.96
C ASN A 27 -42.75 34.82 -7.82
N ASP A 28 -43.69 34.90 -8.75
CA ASP A 28 -44.93 34.12 -8.73
C ASP A 28 -44.70 32.59 -8.82
N THR A 29 -43.49 32.15 -9.20
CA THR A 29 -43.09 30.73 -9.23
C THR A 29 -42.32 30.29 -7.98
N GLY A 30 -42.25 31.14 -6.94
CA GLY A 30 -41.57 30.83 -5.67
C GLY A 30 -40.05 30.93 -5.71
N GLN A 31 -39.46 31.43 -6.82
CA GLN A 31 -38.01 31.57 -6.95
C GLN A 31 -37.53 32.89 -6.38
N ILE A 32 -36.38 32.88 -5.69
CA ILE A 32 -35.71 34.09 -5.20
C ILE A 32 -34.94 34.72 -6.35
N VAL A 33 -35.46 35.83 -6.87
CA VAL A 33 -34.87 36.61 -7.94
C VAL A 33 -33.96 37.67 -7.34
N LEU A 34 -32.65 37.56 -7.59
CA LEU A 34 -31.61 38.47 -7.09
C LEU A 34 -31.50 39.74 -7.93
N PHE A 35 -31.75 39.65 -9.24
CA PHE A 35 -31.78 40.79 -10.17
C PHE A 35 -32.74 40.47 -11.33
N ASP A 36 -33.44 41.49 -11.83
CA ASP A 36 -34.33 41.40 -13.00
C ASP A 36 -34.34 42.75 -13.71
N ALA A 37 -33.92 42.79 -14.98
CA ALA A 37 -33.76 44.02 -15.74
C ALA A 37 -35.09 44.78 -15.95
N ALA A 38 -36.24 44.09 -15.94
CA ALA A 38 -37.56 44.73 -16.09
C ALA A 38 -38.03 45.41 -14.80
N LYS A 39 -37.70 44.83 -13.64
CA LYS A 39 -38.18 45.31 -12.33
C LYS A 39 -37.19 46.23 -11.63
N HIS A 40 -35.89 45.96 -11.73
CA HIS A 40 -34.84 46.72 -11.07
C HIS A 40 -34.24 47.82 -11.94
N GLY A 41 -34.36 47.69 -13.27
CA GLY A 41 -33.69 48.58 -14.22
C GLY A 41 -32.17 48.40 -14.23
N ILE A 42 -31.47 49.19 -15.03
CA ILE A 42 -30.01 49.10 -15.21
C ILE A 42 -29.21 49.85 -14.13
N ASP A 43 -29.86 50.72 -13.38
CA ASP A 43 -29.23 51.64 -12.44
C ASP A 43 -28.57 50.93 -11.23
N VAL A 44 -28.95 49.69 -10.95
CA VAL A 44 -28.34 48.85 -9.90
C VAL A 44 -27.02 48.21 -10.34
N ILE A 45 -26.66 48.32 -11.63
CA ILE A 45 -25.41 47.77 -12.19
C ILE A 45 -24.34 48.86 -12.15
N GLN A 46 -23.34 48.67 -11.29
CA GLN A 46 -22.22 49.59 -11.14
C GLN A 46 -21.05 49.17 -12.03
N ASN A 47 -20.65 50.05 -12.95
CA ASN A 47 -19.60 49.76 -13.93
C ASN A 47 -18.30 50.49 -13.60
N LYS A 48 -17.17 49.77 -13.62
CA LYS A 48 -15.83 50.34 -13.35
C LYS A 48 -14.74 49.60 -14.12
N SER A 49 -13.62 50.28 -14.37
CA SER A 49 -12.37 49.62 -14.76
C SER A 49 -11.60 49.15 -13.52
N ALA A 50 -10.79 48.11 -13.66
CA ALA A 50 -9.92 47.59 -12.60
C ALA A 50 -8.64 48.43 -12.40
N SER A 51 -8.76 49.76 -12.38
CA SER A 51 -7.66 50.72 -12.33
C SER A 51 -6.80 50.64 -11.06
N TRP A 52 -7.26 49.94 -10.02
CA TRP A 52 -6.55 49.71 -8.75
C TRP A 52 -5.47 48.61 -8.80
N LYS A 53 -5.28 47.92 -9.93
CA LYS A 53 -4.16 46.98 -10.13
C LYS A 53 -2.94 47.70 -10.73
N PRO A 54 -1.69 47.19 -10.55
CA PRO A 54 -0.45 47.88 -10.95
C PRO A 54 -0.32 48.25 -12.44
N TYR A 55 -1.22 47.75 -13.31
CA TYR A 55 -1.32 48.04 -14.74
C TYR A 55 -2.74 48.57 -15.06
N GLY A 56 -3.15 49.68 -14.45
CA GLY A 56 -4.50 50.22 -14.59
C GLY A 56 -4.85 50.54 -16.05
N GLY A 57 -5.91 49.92 -16.57
CA GLY A 57 -6.37 50.09 -17.94
C GLY A 57 -7.66 50.91 -18.06
N ASP A 58 -7.99 51.32 -19.28
CA ASP A 58 -9.12 52.18 -19.66
C ASP A 58 -10.40 51.42 -20.04
N LEU A 59 -10.40 50.08 -20.02
CA LEU A 59 -11.55 49.25 -20.38
C LEU A 59 -12.66 49.35 -19.31
N ILE A 60 -13.81 49.93 -19.69
CA ILE A 60 -14.96 50.21 -18.83
C ILE A 60 -16.24 49.64 -19.48
N PRO A 61 -17.14 48.96 -18.73
CA PRO A 61 -18.43 48.55 -19.25
C PRO A 61 -19.41 49.73 -19.38
N VAL A 62 -20.20 49.72 -20.44
CA VAL A 62 -21.32 50.64 -20.69
C VAL A 62 -22.59 49.82 -20.77
N VAL A 63 -23.50 50.04 -19.81
CA VAL A 63 -24.77 49.31 -19.72
C VAL A 63 -25.92 50.18 -20.19
N LYS A 64 -26.77 49.65 -21.07
CA LYS A 64 -27.99 50.31 -21.57
C LYS A 64 -29.19 49.39 -21.42
N SER A 65 -30.37 49.96 -21.22
CA SER A 65 -31.60 49.16 -21.25
C SER A 65 -31.94 48.84 -22.71
N SER A 66 -32.28 47.58 -22.97
CA SER A 66 -32.71 47.12 -24.29
C SER A 66 -33.95 46.23 -24.17
N ILE A 67 -34.71 46.11 -25.25
CA ILE A 67 -35.88 45.24 -25.34
C ILE A 67 -35.67 44.30 -26.52
N LYS A 68 -35.82 43.00 -26.28
CA LYS A 68 -35.77 41.95 -27.31
C LYS A 68 -36.83 40.90 -26.99
N ASP A 69 -37.60 40.49 -28.00
CA ASP A 69 -38.68 39.50 -27.86
C ASP A 69 -39.62 39.79 -26.67
N THR A 70 -40.07 41.04 -26.53
CA THR A 70 -40.93 41.56 -25.44
C THR A 70 -40.33 41.52 -24.02
N ARG A 71 -39.08 41.10 -23.86
CA ARG A 71 -38.36 41.05 -22.58
C ARG A 71 -37.38 42.22 -22.46
N GLN A 72 -37.27 42.78 -21.26
CA GLN A 72 -36.32 43.85 -20.96
C GLN A 72 -35.00 43.25 -20.50
N PHE A 73 -33.88 43.84 -20.95
CA PHE A 73 -32.53 43.40 -20.65
C PHE A 73 -31.62 44.57 -20.26
N ALA A 74 -30.57 44.26 -19.52
CA ALA A 74 -29.40 45.11 -19.36
C ALA A 74 -28.34 44.70 -20.40
N GLU A 75 -28.21 45.50 -21.46
CA GLU A 75 -27.21 45.30 -22.51
C GLU A 75 -25.87 45.86 -22.08
N VAL A 76 -24.86 44.99 -21.98
CA VAL A 76 -23.51 45.32 -21.58
C VAL A 76 -22.61 45.39 -22.81
N THR A 77 -22.03 46.56 -23.03
CA THR A 77 -21.00 46.86 -24.03
C THR A 77 -19.74 47.38 -23.35
N TYR A 78 -18.65 47.60 -24.07
CA TYR A 78 -17.39 48.05 -23.49
C TYR A 78 -16.76 49.20 -24.28
N THR A 79 -16.14 50.14 -23.56
CA THR A 79 -15.35 51.25 -24.12
C THR A 79 -13.94 51.22 -23.53
N GLY A 80 -12.95 51.76 -24.25
CA GLY A 80 -11.54 51.65 -23.87
C GLY A 80 -10.88 50.40 -24.44
N SER A 81 -9.59 50.20 -24.20
CA SER A 81 -8.79 49.24 -24.96
C SER A 81 -7.86 48.34 -24.13
N THR A 82 -7.62 48.67 -22.86
CA THR A 82 -6.62 48.03 -22.00
C THR A 82 -7.19 47.74 -20.61
N GLY A 83 -6.74 46.67 -19.96
CA GLY A 83 -7.16 46.29 -18.59
C GLY A 83 -8.42 45.44 -18.51
N MET A 84 -9.15 45.56 -17.39
CA MET A 84 -10.31 44.71 -17.06
C MET A 84 -11.52 45.58 -16.74
N ALA A 85 -12.63 45.32 -17.43
CA ALA A 85 -13.94 45.92 -17.17
C ALA A 85 -14.74 45.06 -16.19
N ILE A 86 -15.42 45.70 -15.24
CA ILE A 86 -16.24 45.05 -14.22
C ILE A 86 -17.61 45.71 -14.12
N SER A 87 -18.67 44.92 -14.27
CA SER A 87 -20.04 45.27 -13.89
C SER A 87 -20.39 44.56 -12.58
N THR A 88 -20.76 45.33 -11.55
CA THR A 88 -21.08 44.83 -10.20
C THR A 88 -22.57 44.99 -9.92
N ILE A 89 -23.20 43.97 -9.36
CA ILE A 89 -24.56 44.03 -8.80
C ILE A 89 -24.49 43.63 -7.34
N ASN A 90 -24.79 44.57 -6.45
CA ASN A 90 -24.87 44.32 -5.01
C ASN A 90 -26.30 43.92 -4.64
N PHE A 91 -26.45 43.01 -3.67
CA PHE A 91 -27.75 42.55 -3.19
C PHE A 91 -28.02 43.02 -1.76
N ASP A 92 -29.26 43.40 -1.48
CA ASP A 92 -29.76 43.52 -0.11
C ASP A 92 -30.05 42.12 0.47
N ASN A 93 -29.91 41.96 1.80
CA ASN A 93 -30.14 40.74 2.60
C ASN A 93 -30.80 39.56 1.87
N ILE A 94 -30.01 38.53 1.52
CA ILE A 94 -30.53 37.27 0.97
C ILE A 94 -31.28 36.51 2.08
N PRO A 95 -32.51 35.99 1.83
CA PRO A 95 -33.26 35.24 2.84
C PRO A 95 -32.49 34.01 3.31
N ILE A 96 -32.49 33.72 4.62
CA ILE A 96 -31.78 32.57 5.21
C ILE A 96 -32.51 31.26 4.84
N SER A 97 -31.75 30.21 4.51
CA SER A 97 -32.26 28.84 4.28
C SER A 97 -33.00 28.32 5.51
N THR A 98 -33.96 27.43 5.25
CA THR A 98 -34.76 26.77 6.28
C THR A 98 -34.47 25.27 6.26
N GLU A 99 -34.87 24.53 7.29
CA GLU A 99 -34.63 23.07 7.39
C GLU A 99 -35.12 22.27 6.15
N ASN A 100 -36.07 22.80 5.39
CA ASN A 100 -36.65 22.14 4.23
C ASN A 100 -36.13 22.66 2.87
N MET A 101 -35.32 23.73 2.85
CA MET A 101 -34.87 24.37 1.61
C MET A 101 -33.46 24.96 1.77
N VAL A 102 -32.48 24.38 1.06
CA VAL A 102 -31.07 24.83 1.07
C VAL A 102 -30.71 25.37 -0.31
N TYR A 103 -30.02 26.50 -0.36
CA TYR A 103 -29.55 27.07 -1.63
C TYR A 103 -28.35 26.29 -2.18
N SER A 104 -28.31 26.11 -3.51
CA SER A 104 -27.30 25.29 -4.18
C SER A 104 -26.51 26.01 -5.27
N GLY A 105 -26.92 27.22 -5.69
CA GLY A 105 -26.25 27.97 -6.75
C GLY A 105 -26.91 29.28 -7.16
N VAL A 106 -26.33 29.95 -8.16
CA VAL A 106 -26.90 31.15 -8.82
C VAL A 106 -27.05 30.92 -10.32
N ASN A 107 -28.25 31.17 -10.85
CA ASN A 107 -28.56 31.12 -12.28
C ASN A 107 -28.56 32.52 -12.89
N LEU A 108 -27.76 32.71 -13.95
CA LEU A 108 -27.76 33.93 -14.77
C LEU A 108 -28.42 33.66 -16.12
N PHE A 109 -29.39 34.48 -16.49
CA PHE A 109 -30.08 34.39 -17.78
C PHE A 109 -29.50 35.45 -18.72
N ILE A 110 -28.69 35.01 -19.69
CA ILE A 110 -27.94 35.90 -20.58
C ILE A 110 -28.31 35.58 -22.04
N ASP A 111 -28.69 36.61 -22.79
CA ASP A 111 -28.85 36.57 -24.24
C ASP A 111 -27.59 37.09 -24.93
N TYR A 112 -27.13 36.34 -25.94
CA TYR A 112 -25.91 36.65 -26.67
C TYR A 112 -26.13 36.48 -28.18
N ASP A 113 -25.71 37.46 -28.99
CA ASP A 113 -26.05 37.48 -30.42
C ASP A 113 -25.10 36.65 -31.29
N LYS A 114 -23.88 36.41 -30.81
CA LYS A 114 -22.82 35.77 -31.57
C LYS A 114 -22.67 34.30 -31.20
N ASP A 115 -22.20 33.51 -32.15
CA ASP A 115 -21.85 32.11 -31.93
C ASP A 115 -20.32 31.95 -31.92
N ASP A 116 -19.65 32.82 -31.16
CA ASP A 116 -18.19 32.89 -31.04
C ASP A 116 -17.70 32.41 -29.67
N PHE A 117 -18.60 31.92 -28.82
CA PHE A 117 -18.29 31.43 -27.47
C PHE A 117 -17.59 32.47 -26.58
N GLY A 118 -17.97 33.75 -26.73
CA GLY A 118 -17.44 34.86 -25.95
C GLY A 118 -17.41 34.55 -24.43
N LYS A 119 -16.30 34.93 -23.78
CA LYS A 119 -16.07 34.60 -22.36
C LYS A 119 -16.33 35.81 -21.45
N CYS A 120 -17.13 35.59 -20.41
CA CYS A 120 -17.28 36.54 -19.30
C CYS A 120 -17.08 35.81 -17.98
N ARG A 121 -16.20 36.33 -17.13
CA ARG A 121 -16.01 35.76 -15.79
C ARG A 121 -17.05 36.29 -14.84
N VAL A 122 -17.76 35.38 -14.17
CA VAL A 122 -18.66 35.68 -13.06
C VAL A 122 -17.92 35.40 -11.77
N SER A 123 -17.77 36.41 -10.92
CA SER A 123 -17.19 36.25 -9.58
C SER A 123 -18.23 36.64 -8.54
N LEU A 124 -18.55 35.70 -7.66
CA LEU A 124 -19.49 35.84 -6.56
C LEU A 124 -18.70 36.13 -5.28
N PHE A 125 -19.12 37.11 -4.50
CA PHE A 125 -18.44 37.50 -3.26
C PHE A 125 -19.39 37.43 -2.09
N PHE A 126 -18.91 36.84 -1.00
CA PHE A 126 -19.69 36.55 0.18
C PHE A 126 -19.25 37.44 1.35
N SER A 127 -20.16 37.74 2.28
CA SER A 127 -19.89 38.60 3.44
C SER A 127 -18.86 38.02 4.41
N ASP A 128 -18.60 36.71 4.36
CA ASP A 128 -17.52 36.02 5.10
C ASP A 128 -16.13 36.17 4.44
N LYS A 129 -16.02 37.02 3.41
CA LYS A 129 -14.83 37.27 2.59
C LYS A 129 -14.42 36.11 1.66
N SER A 130 -15.19 35.03 1.60
CA SER A 130 -15.01 34.01 0.57
C SER A 130 -15.49 34.53 -0.79
N SER A 131 -14.96 33.97 -1.88
CA SER A 131 -15.39 34.32 -3.23
C SER A 131 -15.29 33.13 -4.18
N LEU A 132 -16.19 33.06 -5.16
CA LEU A 132 -16.31 31.99 -6.15
C LEU A 132 -16.27 32.59 -7.56
N GLY A 133 -15.25 32.24 -8.36
CA GLY A 133 -15.14 32.69 -9.75
C GLY A 133 -15.40 31.56 -10.75
N LYS A 134 -16.27 31.79 -11.74
CA LYS A 134 -16.52 30.87 -12.86
C LYS A 134 -16.47 31.63 -14.18
N ASP A 135 -15.69 31.13 -15.14
CA ASP A 135 -15.69 31.67 -16.48
C ASP A 135 -16.90 31.12 -17.25
N LEU A 136 -17.83 32.00 -17.63
CA LEU A 136 -18.97 31.64 -18.47
C LEU A 136 -18.58 31.74 -19.94
N THR A 137 -18.89 30.68 -20.68
CA THR A 137 -18.80 30.66 -22.13
C THR A 137 -20.19 30.95 -22.70
N MET A 138 -20.40 32.14 -23.25
CA MET A 138 -21.70 32.55 -23.79
C MET A 138 -22.06 31.75 -25.04
N LYS A 139 -23.34 31.47 -25.23
CA LYS A 139 -23.88 30.71 -26.36
C LYS A 139 -24.89 31.61 -27.07
N LYS A 140 -24.98 31.51 -28.39
CA LYS A 140 -25.95 32.29 -29.16
C LYS A 140 -27.39 32.03 -28.68
N GLY A 141 -28.15 33.10 -28.45
CA GLY A 141 -29.50 33.09 -27.90
C GLY A 141 -29.56 33.31 -26.39
N LEU A 142 -30.76 33.24 -25.81
CA LEU A 142 -31.00 33.33 -24.38
C LEU A 142 -30.76 31.98 -23.70
N HIS A 143 -29.76 31.91 -22.83
CA HIS A 143 -29.41 30.70 -22.08
C HIS A 143 -29.35 30.95 -20.58
N GLU A 144 -29.59 29.89 -19.81
CA GLU A 144 -29.41 29.84 -18.36
C GLU A 144 -28.01 29.31 -18.03
N TYR A 145 -27.29 30.05 -17.19
CA TYR A 145 -25.95 29.71 -16.74
C TYR A 145 -25.95 29.49 -15.22
N LEU A 146 -25.89 28.22 -14.83
CA LEU A 146 -25.82 27.81 -13.43
C LEU A 146 -24.38 27.87 -12.89
N VAL A 147 -24.21 28.60 -11.80
CA VAL A 147 -22.99 28.69 -11.02
C VAL A 147 -23.21 27.99 -9.67
N THR A 148 -22.88 26.70 -9.59
CA THR A 148 -22.82 25.94 -8.32
C THR A 148 -21.40 25.78 -7.79
N SER A 149 -20.38 25.79 -8.66
CA SER A 149 -18.95 25.63 -8.34
C SER A 149 -18.04 26.43 -9.28
N GLY A 150 -16.77 26.62 -8.92
CA GLY A 150 -15.82 27.50 -9.61
C GLY A 150 -14.49 27.64 -8.85
N PHE A 151 -13.54 28.40 -9.40
CA PHE A 151 -12.23 28.70 -8.80
C PHE A 151 -12.42 29.52 -7.51
N ARG A 152 -11.92 29.03 -6.37
CA ARG A 152 -12.29 29.57 -5.05
C ARG A 152 -11.09 29.87 -4.15
N ARG A 153 -11.29 30.81 -3.22
CA ARG A 153 -10.31 31.19 -2.18
C ARG A 153 -10.61 30.67 -0.76
N GLU A 154 -11.69 29.90 -0.50
CA GLU A 154 -11.95 29.00 0.67
C GLU A 154 -13.44 28.53 0.78
N THR A 155 -13.70 27.33 1.38
CA THR A 155 -14.95 26.58 1.82
C THR A 155 -16.12 26.23 0.87
N PHE A 156 -16.05 25.14 0.08
CA PHE A 156 -17.11 24.64 -0.82
C PHE A 156 -18.08 23.59 -0.20
N PRO A 157 -19.41 23.62 -0.47
CA PRO A 157 -20.16 24.66 -1.20
C PRO A 157 -20.24 25.97 -0.39
N PRO A 158 -20.33 27.15 -1.05
CA PRO A 158 -20.42 28.42 -0.33
C PRO A 158 -21.73 28.49 0.45
N LYS A 159 -21.73 29.20 1.59
CA LYS A 159 -22.98 29.58 2.26
C LYS A 159 -23.66 30.65 1.39
N TRP A 160 -24.52 30.20 0.48
CA TRP A 160 -25.21 31.06 -0.48
C TRP A 160 -26.03 32.18 0.16
N GLU A 161 -26.48 31.98 1.40
CA GLU A 161 -27.07 33.00 2.30
C GLU A 161 -26.22 34.27 2.41
N LEU A 162 -24.90 34.11 2.35
CA LEU A 162 -23.92 35.17 2.61
C LEU A 162 -23.53 35.90 1.32
N LEU A 163 -24.12 35.56 0.16
CA LEU A 163 -23.77 36.18 -1.11
C LEU A 163 -24.11 37.68 -1.07
N GLN A 164 -23.09 38.52 -1.24
CA GLN A 164 -23.20 39.97 -1.09
C GLN A 164 -23.32 40.67 -2.44
N TYR A 165 -22.51 40.26 -3.43
CA TYR A 165 -22.52 40.86 -4.76
C TYR A 165 -21.92 39.94 -5.83
N ILE A 166 -22.27 40.23 -7.09
CA ILE A 166 -21.76 39.55 -8.29
C ILE A 166 -20.97 40.51 -9.15
N TRP A 167 -19.82 40.06 -9.62
CA TRP A 167 -18.98 40.72 -10.62
C TRP A 167 -19.03 39.97 -11.93
N LEU A 168 -19.46 40.67 -12.97
CA LEU A 168 -19.26 40.25 -14.36
C LEU A 168 -18.03 40.99 -14.88
N SER A 169 -17.00 40.25 -15.26
CA SER A 169 -15.71 40.84 -15.65
C SER A 169 -15.15 40.28 -16.94
N ILE A 170 -14.53 41.16 -17.73
CA ILE A 170 -13.91 40.87 -19.02
C ILE A 170 -12.55 41.55 -19.09
N THR A 171 -11.57 40.88 -19.69
CA THR A 171 -10.18 41.35 -19.81
C THR A 171 -9.82 41.63 -21.26
N ASP A 172 -8.91 42.59 -21.44
CA ASP A 172 -8.29 42.97 -22.71
C ASP A 172 -7.52 41.83 -23.42
N LYS A 173 -7.19 40.75 -22.70
CA LYS A 173 -6.49 39.58 -23.24
C LYS A 173 -7.38 38.59 -23.98
N ASN A 174 -8.70 38.60 -23.77
CA ASN A 174 -9.56 37.48 -24.17
C ASN A 174 -10.73 37.80 -25.12
N ASP A 175 -11.34 39.00 -25.11
CA ASP A 175 -12.23 39.43 -26.21
C ASP A 175 -12.79 40.85 -25.97
N LYS A 176 -12.38 41.85 -26.78
CA LYS A 176 -12.75 43.26 -26.57
C LYS A 176 -14.11 43.64 -27.19
N ASN A 177 -14.68 42.79 -28.04
CA ASN A 177 -15.88 43.07 -28.84
C ASN A 177 -17.12 42.30 -28.40
N ILE A 178 -17.11 41.81 -27.17
CA ILE A 178 -18.21 41.03 -26.60
C ILE A 178 -19.33 41.96 -26.13
N GLN A 179 -20.55 41.64 -26.54
CA GLN A 179 -21.76 42.39 -26.19
C GLN A 179 -22.84 41.38 -25.84
N PHE A 180 -23.36 41.46 -24.61
CA PHE A 180 -24.37 40.52 -24.13
C PHE A 180 -25.46 41.24 -23.35
N ARG A 181 -26.60 40.58 -23.22
CA ARG A 181 -27.79 41.12 -22.56
C ARG A 181 -28.15 40.26 -21.35
N LEU A 182 -27.97 40.81 -20.15
CA LEU A 182 -28.37 40.15 -18.90
C LEU A 182 -29.86 40.40 -18.65
N GLN A 183 -30.64 39.33 -18.54
CA GLN A 183 -32.07 39.41 -18.26
C GLN A 183 -32.36 39.44 -16.75
N LYS A 184 -31.97 38.37 -16.06
CA LYS A 184 -32.24 38.17 -14.64
C LYS A 184 -31.21 37.25 -13.99
N ILE A 185 -31.12 37.32 -12.67
CA ILE A 185 -30.28 36.47 -11.82
C ILE A 185 -31.18 35.86 -10.74
N VAL A 186 -31.12 34.54 -10.56
CA VAL A 186 -32.00 33.78 -9.64
C VAL A 186 -31.14 32.89 -8.73
N LEU A 187 -31.51 32.80 -7.46
CA LEU A 187 -30.89 31.89 -6.49
C LEU A 187 -31.53 30.49 -6.60
N SER A 188 -30.70 29.46 -6.80
CA SER A 188 -31.13 28.06 -6.93
C SER A 188 -31.30 27.42 -5.54
N SER A 189 -32.36 26.63 -5.35
CA SER A 189 -32.64 25.92 -4.09
C SER A 189 -33.00 24.44 -4.32
N GLU A 190 -32.70 23.60 -3.34
CA GLU A 190 -33.06 22.17 -3.26
C GLU A 190 -33.96 21.92 -2.05
N ASN A 191 -35.05 21.17 -2.23
CA ASN A 191 -35.94 20.78 -1.14
C ASN A 191 -35.44 19.50 -0.48
N LEU A 192 -35.07 19.56 0.79
CA LEU A 192 -34.77 18.37 1.60
C LEU A 192 -36.11 17.74 2.01
N LYS A 193 -36.43 16.55 1.48
CA LYS A 193 -37.60 15.80 1.97
C LYS A 193 -37.27 15.21 3.35
N PRO A 194 -38.20 15.29 4.32
CA PRO A 194 -37.99 14.72 5.65
C PRO A 194 -37.86 13.20 5.53
N SER A 195 -36.80 12.67 6.15
CA SER A 195 -36.62 11.23 6.34
C SER A 195 -37.81 10.69 7.13
N GLN A 196 -38.73 10.01 6.44
CA GLN A 196 -39.66 9.13 7.10
C GLN A 196 -38.88 7.93 7.63
N THR A 197 -38.65 7.97 8.93
CA THR A 197 -38.35 6.84 9.77
C THR A 197 -39.44 5.78 9.60
N SER A 198 -39.14 4.74 8.84
CA SER A 198 -39.77 3.42 8.99
C SER A 198 -38.67 2.44 9.36
N GLU A 199 -38.73 1.96 10.60
CA GLU A 199 -37.92 0.89 11.15
C GLU A 199 -38.00 -0.36 10.28
N SER A 200 -36.90 -0.72 9.60
CA SER A 200 -36.33 -2.07 9.47
C SER A 200 -35.19 -2.10 8.43
N SER A 201 -34.01 -1.57 8.76
CA SER A 201 -32.80 -1.75 7.93
C SER A 201 -31.55 -1.81 8.81
N GLU A 202 -31.31 -2.97 9.40
CA GLU A 202 -30.08 -3.28 10.11
C GLU A 202 -28.87 -3.18 9.15
N ASN A 203 -27.81 -2.46 9.57
CA ASN A 203 -26.41 -2.57 9.14
C ASN A 203 -26.05 -2.49 7.63
N ARG A 204 -26.57 -1.53 6.86
CA ARG A 204 -26.05 -1.25 5.49
C ARG A 204 -25.07 -0.07 5.48
N ILE A 205 -23.89 -0.27 4.89
CA ILE A 205 -22.78 0.70 4.73
C ILE A 205 -22.85 1.31 3.33
N ASN A 206 -22.86 2.63 3.21
CA ASN A 206 -22.80 3.30 1.90
C ASN A 206 -21.38 3.25 1.31
N LEU A 207 -21.26 2.86 0.05
CA LEU A 207 -20.02 2.85 -0.71
C LEU A 207 -20.03 3.98 -1.74
N ALA A 208 -19.03 4.87 -1.66
CA ALA A 208 -18.91 5.99 -2.59
C ALA A 208 -18.51 5.48 -3.98
N ILE A 209 -19.23 5.93 -5.00
CA ILE A 209 -18.84 5.74 -6.39
C ILE A 209 -17.63 6.66 -6.65
N ASP A 210 -16.49 6.03 -6.91
CA ASP A 210 -15.23 6.70 -7.19
C ASP A 210 -15.22 7.28 -8.61
N ARG A 211 -15.77 6.53 -9.58
CA ARG A 211 -15.72 6.89 -11.00
C ARG A 211 -16.88 6.31 -11.78
N ILE A 212 -17.40 7.07 -12.75
CA ILE A 212 -18.25 6.56 -13.82
C ILE A 212 -17.35 6.28 -15.03
N ARG A 213 -17.38 5.04 -15.54
CA ARG A 213 -16.52 4.64 -16.67
C ARG A 213 -17.14 5.10 -17.99
N LYS A 214 -16.30 5.53 -18.94
CA LYS A 214 -16.79 5.86 -20.28
C LYS A 214 -17.24 4.63 -21.03
N ILE A 215 -18.29 4.81 -21.82
CA ILE A 215 -18.91 3.75 -22.60
C ILE A 215 -18.96 4.21 -24.05
N GLN A 216 -18.43 3.40 -24.96
CA GLN A 216 -18.54 3.64 -26.39
C GLN A 216 -19.17 2.44 -27.08
N GLU A 217 -20.26 2.69 -27.78
CA GLU A 217 -20.86 1.74 -28.70
C GLU A 217 -20.11 1.77 -30.04
N ILE A 218 -19.72 0.59 -30.55
CA ILE A 218 -19.12 0.42 -31.88
C ILE A 218 -20.00 -0.49 -32.74
N MET A 219 -20.05 -0.18 -34.04
CA MET A 219 -20.98 -0.79 -35.00
C MET A 219 -20.26 -1.74 -35.96
N PRO A 220 -20.99 -2.67 -36.60
CA PRO A 220 -20.43 -3.50 -37.65
C PRO A 220 -19.93 -2.66 -38.83
N VAL A 221 -18.83 -3.08 -39.43
CA VAL A 221 -18.23 -2.40 -40.57
C VAL A 221 -19.20 -2.35 -41.76
N SER A 222 -19.48 -1.16 -42.28
CA SER A 222 -20.38 -0.97 -43.41
C SER A 222 -19.60 -0.95 -44.74
N GLY A 223 -19.21 -2.13 -45.22
CA GLY A 223 -18.44 -2.32 -46.46
C GLY A 223 -17.02 -2.83 -46.22
N GLN A 224 -16.18 -2.81 -47.26
CA GLN A 224 -14.79 -3.25 -47.17
C GLN A 224 -13.89 -2.10 -46.69
N ILE A 225 -12.98 -2.41 -45.76
CA ILE A 225 -11.85 -1.54 -45.40
C ILE A 225 -10.61 -2.05 -46.14
N ILE A 226 -9.94 -1.15 -46.85
CA ILE A 226 -8.65 -1.40 -47.49
C ILE A 226 -7.59 -0.80 -46.56
N CYS A 227 -6.82 -1.66 -45.91
CA CYS A 227 -5.78 -1.22 -44.97
C CYS A 227 -4.56 -0.67 -45.73
N ASP A 228 -4.62 0.60 -46.15
CA ASP A 228 -3.60 1.31 -46.93
C ASP A 228 -3.09 2.62 -46.27
N GLY A 229 -3.68 2.99 -45.13
CA GLY A 229 -3.32 4.16 -44.33
C GLY A 229 -3.93 5.47 -44.84
N LEU A 230 -4.95 5.43 -45.71
CA LEU A 230 -5.60 6.63 -46.25
C LEU A 230 -6.86 7.06 -45.50
N LEU A 231 -7.56 6.16 -44.81
CA LEU A 231 -8.85 6.41 -44.15
C LEU A 231 -9.93 6.99 -45.07
N ASN A 232 -9.85 6.75 -46.38
CA ASN A 232 -10.78 7.29 -47.38
C ASN A 232 -11.96 6.35 -47.69
N ASP A 233 -11.95 5.13 -47.16
CA ASP A 233 -13.05 4.18 -47.29
C ASP A 233 -14.37 4.74 -46.74
N LYS A 234 -15.49 4.38 -47.38
CA LYS A 234 -16.83 4.78 -46.94
C LYS A 234 -17.16 4.29 -45.53
N ALA A 235 -16.55 3.19 -45.08
CA ALA A 235 -16.72 2.65 -43.74
C ALA A 235 -16.23 3.64 -42.67
N TRP A 236 -15.08 4.28 -42.86
CA TRP A 236 -14.53 5.26 -41.91
C TRP A 236 -15.34 6.54 -41.83
N GLN A 237 -15.94 6.97 -42.94
CA GLN A 237 -16.81 8.15 -42.96
C GLN A 237 -18.10 7.97 -42.15
N LYS A 238 -18.51 6.71 -41.91
CA LYS A 238 -19.69 6.36 -41.12
C LYS A 238 -19.36 5.94 -39.68
N ALA A 239 -18.10 5.63 -39.40
CA ALA A 239 -17.66 5.21 -38.09
C ALA A 239 -17.80 6.36 -37.09
N LYS A 240 -18.35 6.07 -35.89
CA LYS A 240 -18.40 7.04 -34.80
C LYS A 240 -16.97 7.26 -34.27
N LEU A 241 -16.60 8.52 -34.12
CA LEU A 241 -15.33 8.90 -33.50
C LEU A 241 -15.44 8.75 -31.98
N LEU A 242 -14.34 8.31 -31.34
CA LEU A 242 -14.17 8.48 -29.91
C LEU A 242 -14.15 9.97 -29.57
N SER A 243 -14.80 10.32 -28.47
CA SER A 243 -14.91 11.69 -27.97
C SER A 243 -14.40 11.84 -26.53
N ASN A 244 -14.34 13.08 -26.06
CA ASN A 244 -14.06 13.48 -24.68
C ASN A 244 -12.65 13.08 -24.19
N PHE A 245 -11.62 13.11 -25.06
CA PHE A 245 -10.26 12.80 -24.63
C PHE A 245 -9.75 13.78 -23.57
N TYR A 246 -8.77 13.36 -22.78
CA TYR A 246 -8.10 14.18 -21.78
C TYR A 246 -6.65 14.43 -22.14
N TYR A 247 -6.15 15.59 -21.73
CA TYR A 247 -4.71 15.76 -21.57
C TYR A 247 -4.20 14.90 -20.41
N HIS A 248 -2.96 14.42 -20.48
CA HIS A 248 -2.25 13.68 -19.41
C HIS A 248 -2.14 14.44 -18.06
N LYS A 249 -2.79 15.61 -17.90
CA LYS A 249 -2.95 16.39 -16.66
C LYS A 249 -4.41 16.82 -16.37
N ALA A 250 -5.37 15.98 -16.76
CA ALA A 250 -6.78 15.98 -16.34
C ALA A 250 -7.73 17.06 -16.90
N GLU A 251 -7.33 17.81 -17.94
CA GLU A 251 -8.23 18.71 -18.66
C GLU A 251 -8.87 17.98 -19.86
N GLU A 252 -10.21 17.96 -19.93
CA GLU A 252 -10.94 17.42 -21.08
C GLU A 252 -10.73 18.29 -22.32
N VAL A 253 -10.54 17.64 -23.46
CA VAL A 253 -10.32 18.25 -24.77
C VAL A 253 -11.63 18.18 -25.53
N LYS A 254 -12.13 19.35 -25.95
CA LYS A 254 -13.33 19.42 -26.78
C LYS A 254 -13.06 18.74 -28.13
N ASP A 255 -13.99 17.92 -28.60
CA ASP A 255 -13.85 17.11 -29.82
C ASP A 255 -13.53 17.95 -31.08
N ASN A 256 -14.01 19.19 -31.14
CA ASN A 256 -13.79 20.08 -32.27
C ASN A 256 -12.34 20.60 -32.41
N VAL A 257 -11.53 20.47 -31.35
CA VAL A 257 -10.11 20.85 -31.32
C VAL A 257 -9.19 19.68 -30.99
N LEU A 258 -9.73 18.45 -30.98
CA LEU A 258 -8.97 17.24 -30.72
C LEU A 258 -8.05 16.93 -31.91
N PRO A 259 -6.71 16.99 -31.75
CA PRO A 259 -5.78 16.75 -32.86
C PRO A 259 -5.68 15.26 -33.22
N TRP A 260 -6.24 14.35 -32.40
CA TRP A 260 -6.19 12.92 -32.65
C TRP A 260 -7.58 12.32 -32.72
N LYS A 261 -7.97 11.90 -33.93
CA LYS A 261 -9.26 11.25 -34.17
C LYS A 261 -9.07 9.74 -34.19
N VAL A 262 -9.91 9.02 -33.45
CA VAL A 262 -9.89 7.56 -33.36
C VAL A 262 -11.28 7.03 -33.69
N ALA A 263 -11.37 6.09 -34.63
CA ALA A 263 -12.58 5.41 -35.04
C ALA A 263 -12.40 3.90 -34.88
N LEU A 264 -13.45 3.22 -34.42
CA LEU A 264 -13.47 1.76 -34.27
C LEU A 264 -14.73 1.18 -34.91
N VAL A 265 -14.55 0.13 -35.71
CA VAL A 265 -15.63 -0.70 -36.27
C VAL A 265 -15.19 -2.17 -36.22
N TYR A 266 -16.13 -3.10 -36.33
CA TYR A 266 -15.81 -4.53 -36.22
C TYR A 266 -16.58 -5.38 -37.23
N ASP A 267 -16.13 -6.61 -37.46
CA ASP A 267 -16.93 -7.68 -38.05
C ASP A 267 -16.87 -8.93 -37.16
N GLU A 268 -17.44 -10.05 -37.60
CA GLU A 268 -17.45 -11.29 -36.80
C GLU A 268 -16.05 -11.84 -36.45
N LYS A 269 -15.00 -11.40 -37.16
CA LYS A 269 -13.62 -11.90 -37.05
C LYS A 269 -12.63 -10.84 -36.61
N ASN A 270 -12.85 -9.56 -36.92
CA ASN A 270 -11.83 -8.52 -36.83
C ASN A 270 -12.36 -7.26 -36.12
N LEU A 271 -11.45 -6.62 -35.37
CA LEU A 271 -11.57 -5.23 -34.94
C LEU A 271 -10.71 -4.36 -35.85
N TYR A 272 -11.30 -3.27 -36.35
CA TYR A 272 -10.64 -2.28 -37.19
C TYR A 272 -10.48 -0.98 -36.39
N ILE A 273 -9.27 -0.43 -36.38
CA ILE A 273 -8.95 0.84 -35.74
C ILE A 273 -8.37 1.78 -36.80
N GLY A 274 -9.02 2.92 -36.97
CA GLY A 274 -8.57 3.98 -37.87
C GLY A 274 -8.25 5.22 -37.08
N THR A 275 -7.04 5.79 -37.25
CA THR A 275 -6.69 7.04 -36.57
C THR A 275 -6.07 8.09 -37.48
N SER A 276 -6.35 9.35 -37.18
CA SER A 276 -5.76 10.51 -37.83
C SER A 276 -5.28 11.48 -36.75
N ALA A 277 -3.95 11.60 -36.60
CA ALA A 277 -3.32 12.53 -35.68
C ALA A 277 -2.69 13.72 -36.42
N ASP A 278 -3.00 14.94 -36.00
CA ASP A 278 -2.39 16.16 -36.49
C ASP A 278 -0.96 16.27 -35.92
N TYR A 279 0.04 16.19 -36.79
CA TYR A 279 1.46 16.28 -36.49
C TYR A 279 2.11 17.28 -37.44
N PRO A 280 2.56 18.47 -36.96
CA PRO A 280 3.14 19.49 -37.83
C PRO A 280 4.40 19.06 -38.60
N SER A 281 5.11 18.05 -38.08
CA SER A 281 6.23 17.37 -38.74
C SER A 281 6.14 15.87 -38.44
N GLU A 282 6.84 15.03 -39.21
CA GLU A 282 6.79 13.57 -39.05
C GLU A 282 7.05 13.15 -37.58
N PRO A 283 6.26 12.24 -36.98
CA PRO A 283 6.43 11.85 -35.58
C PRO A 283 7.82 11.26 -35.31
N LEU A 284 8.37 11.57 -34.13
CA LEU A 284 9.67 11.08 -33.70
C LEU A 284 9.60 9.58 -33.42
N ALA A 285 10.33 8.80 -34.20
CA ALA A 285 10.46 7.36 -34.04
C ALA A 285 11.94 6.95 -34.14
N ARG A 286 12.54 6.58 -32.99
CA ARG A 286 13.96 6.20 -32.84
C ARG A 286 14.11 4.70 -32.60
N ILE A 287 13.11 4.08 -31.98
CA ILE A 287 13.11 2.66 -31.66
C ILE A 287 12.76 1.88 -32.93
N LYS A 288 13.63 0.92 -33.28
CA LYS A 288 13.52 0.10 -34.51
C LYS A 288 13.29 -1.37 -34.24
N ASN A 289 13.69 -1.83 -33.05
CA ASN A 289 13.55 -3.21 -32.65
C ASN A 289 12.12 -3.44 -32.16
N THR A 290 11.45 -4.46 -32.70
CA THR A 290 10.20 -4.98 -32.14
C THR A 290 10.39 -5.29 -30.66
N ASP A 291 9.39 -4.94 -29.85
CA ASP A 291 9.36 -5.09 -28.39
C ASP A 291 10.45 -4.32 -27.63
N GLY A 292 11.10 -3.36 -28.28
CA GLY A 292 11.85 -2.31 -27.60
C GLY A 292 10.92 -1.35 -26.84
N ASP A 293 11.49 -0.35 -26.17
CA ASP A 293 10.74 0.64 -25.40
C ASP A 293 10.00 1.66 -26.30
N VAL A 294 9.08 1.18 -27.16
CA VAL A 294 8.36 1.97 -28.18
C VAL A 294 7.58 3.14 -27.57
N TRP A 295 7.08 2.99 -26.34
CA TRP A 295 6.42 4.05 -25.57
C TRP A 295 7.30 5.27 -25.25
N GLN A 296 8.62 5.19 -25.50
CA GLN A 296 9.56 6.32 -25.38
C GLN A 296 9.64 7.19 -26.65
N ASP A 297 8.97 6.78 -27.74
CA ASP A 297 8.81 7.56 -28.97
C ASP A 297 7.45 8.28 -29.00
N GLU A 298 7.23 9.10 -30.04
CA GLU A 298 5.88 9.57 -30.36
C GLU A 298 5.10 8.43 -31.00
N CYS A 299 4.37 7.69 -30.16
CA CYS A 299 3.64 6.50 -30.53
C CYS A 299 2.14 6.62 -30.20
N GLN A 300 1.36 5.74 -30.83
CA GLN A 300 -0.03 5.44 -30.48
C GLN A 300 -0.05 4.17 -29.64
N GLU A 301 -0.75 4.21 -28.51
CA GLU A 301 -0.86 3.11 -27.56
C GLU A 301 -2.33 2.69 -27.45
N PHE A 302 -2.61 1.41 -27.62
CA PHE A 302 -3.94 0.81 -27.51
C PHE A 302 -3.92 -0.30 -26.48
N PHE A 303 -4.90 -0.28 -25.58
CA PHE A 303 -5.01 -1.25 -24.51
C PHE A 303 -6.39 -1.90 -24.52
N PHE A 304 -6.42 -3.21 -24.26
CA PHE A 304 -7.63 -4.01 -24.25
C PHE A 304 -7.71 -4.85 -22.98
N SER A 305 -8.88 -4.90 -22.35
CA SER A 305 -9.19 -5.79 -21.22
C SER A 305 -10.53 -6.50 -21.50
N PRO A 306 -10.53 -7.53 -22.36
CA PRO A 306 -11.75 -8.28 -22.69
C PRO A 306 -12.32 -9.08 -21.52
N TRP A 307 -11.51 -9.35 -20.49
CA TRP A 307 -11.96 -10.09 -19.31
C TRP A 307 -12.78 -9.23 -18.35
N ASN A 308 -12.59 -7.90 -18.37
CA ASN A 308 -13.26 -6.95 -17.48
C ASN A 308 -13.08 -7.30 -15.99
N ASP A 309 -11.87 -7.74 -15.59
CA ASP A 309 -11.58 -8.28 -14.26
C ASP A 309 -10.67 -7.38 -13.39
N ASN A 310 -10.37 -6.17 -13.87
CA ASN A 310 -9.44 -5.21 -13.27
C ASN A 310 -7.98 -5.69 -13.19
N GLU A 311 -7.64 -6.78 -13.89
CA GLU A 311 -6.31 -7.37 -13.81
C GLU A 311 -5.69 -7.63 -15.18
N LYS A 312 -6.36 -8.43 -16.01
CA LYS A 312 -5.82 -8.94 -17.27
C LYS A 312 -5.95 -7.90 -18.38
N LYS A 313 -4.92 -7.81 -19.23
CA LYS A 313 -4.87 -6.83 -20.31
C LYS A 313 -3.96 -7.24 -21.47
N ILE A 314 -4.18 -6.58 -22.59
CA ILE A 314 -3.32 -6.57 -23.77
C ILE A 314 -2.93 -5.12 -24.03
N GLN A 315 -1.67 -4.87 -24.36
CA GLN A 315 -1.14 -3.57 -24.76
C GLN A 315 -0.48 -3.71 -26.13
N TYR A 316 -0.67 -2.69 -26.96
CA TYR A 316 -0.11 -2.58 -28.29
C TYR A 316 0.32 -1.13 -28.53
N ASP A 317 1.61 -0.91 -28.73
CA ASP A 317 2.17 0.40 -29.03
C ASP A 317 2.74 0.39 -30.45
N LEU A 318 2.57 1.51 -31.16
CA LEU A 318 2.99 1.67 -32.55
C LEU A 318 3.63 3.04 -32.76
N ASN A 319 4.88 3.07 -33.24
CA ASN A 319 5.52 4.32 -33.65
C ASN A 319 5.40 4.57 -35.18
N ALA A 320 5.83 5.75 -35.64
CA ALA A 320 5.74 6.13 -37.05
C ALA A 320 6.60 5.29 -38.03
N LEU A 321 7.59 4.53 -37.53
CA LEU A 321 8.36 3.57 -38.36
C LEU A 321 7.61 2.24 -38.55
N GLY A 322 6.51 2.03 -37.83
CA GLY A 322 5.79 0.76 -37.82
C GLY A 322 6.36 -0.27 -36.86
N THR A 323 7.30 0.15 -36.01
CA THR A 323 7.80 -0.69 -34.93
C THR A 323 6.72 -0.83 -33.87
N VAL A 324 6.54 -2.06 -33.41
CA VAL A 324 5.50 -2.45 -32.45
C VAL A 324 6.15 -2.88 -31.15
N PHE A 325 5.51 -2.52 -30.05
CA PHE A 325 5.64 -3.22 -28.78
C PHE A 325 4.30 -3.87 -28.49
N ASP A 326 4.30 -5.17 -28.24
CA ASP A 326 3.12 -5.85 -27.74
C ASP A 326 3.37 -6.58 -26.43
N TYR A 327 2.29 -6.72 -25.68
CA TYR A 327 2.34 -7.11 -24.29
C TYR A 327 1.01 -7.72 -23.92
N ILE A 328 1.04 -8.86 -23.23
CA ILE A 328 -0.15 -9.44 -22.62
C ILE A 328 0.11 -9.76 -21.16
N ARG A 329 -0.92 -9.50 -20.37
CA ARG A 329 -1.03 -9.88 -18.98
C ARG A 329 -2.27 -10.75 -18.85
N GLU A 330 -2.07 -12.06 -18.82
CA GLU A 330 -3.16 -13.03 -18.72
C GLU A 330 -2.79 -14.18 -17.77
N TYR A 331 -3.78 -15.02 -17.48
CA TYR A 331 -3.58 -16.20 -16.64
C TYR A 331 -2.83 -17.25 -17.44
N ASP A 332 -1.65 -17.59 -16.97
CA ASP A 332 -0.84 -18.66 -17.51
C ASP A 332 -1.25 -19.97 -16.84
N LYS A 333 -1.72 -20.91 -17.67
CA LYS A 333 -2.22 -22.21 -17.23
C LYS A 333 -1.13 -23.13 -16.70
N VAL A 334 0.11 -22.96 -17.14
CA VAL A 334 1.28 -23.74 -16.70
C VAL A 334 1.63 -23.31 -15.28
N THR A 335 1.66 -22.00 -15.06
CA THR A 335 2.19 -21.42 -13.82
C THR A 335 1.08 -21.08 -12.82
N VAL A 336 -0.17 -21.34 -13.21
CA VAL A 336 -1.39 -21.20 -12.38
C VAL A 336 -1.47 -19.79 -11.77
N ASN A 337 -1.03 -18.78 -12.53
CA ASN A 337 -0.93 -17.41 -12.05
C ASN A 337 -1.06 -16.40 -13.21
N VAL A 338 -1.39 -15.15 -12.90
CA VAL A 338 -1.40 -14.07 -13.88
C VAL A 338 0.02 -13.59 -14.12
N ARG A 339 0.52 -13.81 -15.34
CA ARG A 339 1.88 -13.41 -15.75
C ARG A 339 1.84 -12.32 -16.81
N THR A 340 2.95 -11.60 -16.87
CA THR A 340 3.28 -10.69 -17.97
C THR A 340 4.08 -11.46 -19.00
N MET A 341 3.66 -11.45 -20.26
CA MET A 341 4.37 -12.04 -21.38
C MET A 341 4.72 -10.94 -22.38
N LYS A 342 6.02 -10.76 -22.60
CA LYS A 342 6.61 -9.79 -23.56
C LYS A 342 7.13 -10.47 -24.84
N GLU A 343 7.14 -11.79 -24.89
CA GLU A 343 7.62 -12.58 -26.03
C GLU A 343 6.46 -13.01 -26.94
N ILE A 344 5.37 -12.23 -26.95
CA ILE A 344 4.25 -12.49 -27.84
C ILE A 344 4.48 -11.77 -29.16
N ASN A 345 3.67 -12.10 -30.16
CA ASN A 345 3.61 -11.33 -31.39
C ASN A 345 2.15 -11.32 -31.82
N LEU A 346 1.43 -10.26 -31.46
CA LEU A 346 0.02 -10.13 -31.76
C LEU A 346 -0.15 -10.10 -33.27
N VAL A 347 -0.88 -11.05 -33.83
CA VAL A 347 -1.12 -11.07 -35.27
C VAL A 347 -2.02 -9.88 -35.63
N HIS A 348 -1.55 -9.01 -36.51
CA HIS A 348 -2.27 -7.82 -36.97
C HIS A 348 -1.88 -7.44 -38.39
N ASN A 349 -2.76 -6.73 -39.09
CA ASN A 349 -2.40 -5.98 -40.29
C ASN A 349 -2.37 -4.49 -39.96
N LYS A 350 -1.42 -3.75 -40.52
CA LYS A 350 -1.33 -2.30 -40.33
C LYS A 350 -0.85 -1.58 -41.58
N ALA A 351 -1.37 -0.39 -41.81
CA ALA A 351 -0.88 0.54 -42.79
C ALA A 351 -0.86 1.96 -42.21
N MET A 352 0.14 2.74 -42.58
CA MET A 352 0.34 4.07 -42.03
C MET A 352 0.85 5.02 -43.10
N ARG A 353 0.45 6.28 -43.00
CA ARG A 353 0.92 7.33 -43.89
C ARG A 353 1.06 8.64 -43.13
N TYR A 354 2.23 9.27 -43.27
CA TYR A 354 2.40 10.66 -42.88
C TYR A 354 2.31 11.55 -44.13
N SER A 355 1.29 12.38 -44.22
CA SER A 355 1.15 13.37 -45.28
C SER A 355 0.30 14.55 -44.83
N GLU A 356 0.54 15.74 -45.39
CA GLU A 356 -0.26 16.95 -45.10
C GLU A 356 -0.30 17.33 -43.61
N GLY A 357 0.78 17.05 -42.88
CA GLY A 357 0.82 17.30 -41.43
C GLY A 357 -0.06 16.36 -40.62
N LYS A 358 -0.40 15.18 -41.15
CA LYS A 358 -1.22 14.17 -40.47
C LYS A 358 -0.58 12.80 -40.54
N TRP A 359 -0.52 12.15 -39.39
CA TRP A 359 -0.19 10.74 -39.28
C TRP A 359 -1.48 9.93 -39.25
N ARG A 360 -1.76 9.23 -40.35
CA ARG A 360 -2.92 8.35 -40.50
C ARG A 360 -2.49 6.90 -40.30
N THR A 361 -3.27 6.14 -39.55
CA THR A 361 -3.04 4.72 -39.27
C THR A 361 -4.33 3.92 -39.44
N GLU A 362 -4.21 2.74 -40.05
CA GLU A 362 -5.24 1.72 -40.10
C GLU A 362 -4.65 0.43 -39.54
N ILE A 363 -5.35 -0.18 -38.60
CA ILE A 363 -4.92 -1.40 -37.92
C ILE A 363 -6.09 -2.38 -37.89
N VAL A 364 -5.81 -3.64 -38.22
CA VAL A 364 -6.78 -4.74 -38.21
C VAL A 364 -6.27 -5.82 -37.28
N PHE A 365 -7.02 -6.09 -36.21
CA PHE A 365 -6.77 -7.17 -35.28
C PHE A 365 -7.82 -8.26 -35.46
N PRO A 366 -7.44 -9.54 -35.63
CA PRO A 366 -8.37 -10.63 -35.38
C PRO A 366 -8.85 -10.56 -33.92
N LEU A 367 -10.16 -10.63 -33.68
CA LEU A 367 -10.74 -10.57 -32.34
C LEU A 367 -10.19 -11.67 -31.42
N SER A 368 -9.85 -12.84 -31.98
CA SER A 368 -9.21 -13.94 -31.26
C SER A 368 -7.84 -13.59 -30.69
N GLU A 369 -7.05 -12.77 -31.39
CA GLU A 369 -5.75 -12.29 -30.90
C GLU A 369 -5.95 -11.40 -29.69
N LEU A 370 -6.97 -10.54 -29.74
CA LEU A 370 -7.39 -9.69 -28.63
C LEU A 370 -8.16 -10.44 -27.52
N ARG A 371 -8.28 -11.77 -27.60
CA ARG A 371 -9.05 -12.62 -26.67
C ARG A 371 -10.53 -12.21 -26.53
N ILE A 372 -11.07 -11.52 -27.54
CA ILE A 372 -12.48 -11.13 -27.61
C ILE A 372 -13.25 -12.27 -28.30
N ASP A 373 -14.21 -12.85 -27.57
CA ASP A 373 -15.18 -13.80 -28.13
C ASP A 373 -16.58 -13.21 -28.02
N LEU A 374 -17.09 -12.64 -29.11
CA LEU A 374 -18.39 -11.97 -29.16
C LEU A 374 -19.57 -12.91 -28.86
N ARG A 375 -19.36 -14.23 -28.82
CA ARG A 375 -20.37 -15.21 -28.39
C ARG A 375 -20.45 -15.32 -26.87
N LYS A 376 -19.39 -14.93 -26.16
CA LYS A 376 -19.31 -14.95 -24.69
C LYS A 376 -19.61 -13.60 -24.10
N GLU A 377 -18.96 -12.56 -24.59
CA GLU A 377 -19.09 -11.19 -24.07
C GLU A 377 -18.91 -10.17 -25.21
N ARG A 378 -19.82 -9.19 -25.27
CA ARG A 378 -19.83 -8.14 -26.31
C ARG A 378 -19.50 -6.76 -25.75
N TYR A 379 -18.72 -6.72 -24.69
CA TYR A 379 -18.10 -5.49 -24.23
C TYR A 379 -16.72 -5.76 -23.64
N ALA A 380 -15.79 -4.82 -23.82
CA ALA A 380 -14.40 -4.99 -23.39
C ALA A 380 -13.84 -3.66 -22.88
N GLY A 381 -13.07 -3.70 -21.80
CA GLY A 381 -12.31 -2.56 -21.33
C GLY A 381 -11.34 -2.08 -22.40
N PHE A 382 -11.23 -0.75 -22.59
CA PHE A 382 -10.42 -0.16 -23.64
C PHE A 382 -9.83 1.18 -23.24
N MET A 383 -8.60 1.41 -23.66
CA MET A 383 -7.90 2.68 -23.51
C MET A 383 -7.09 2.97 -24.77
N ALA A 384 -7.03 4.24 -25.15
CA ALA A 384 -6.21 4.72 -26.25
C ALA A 384 -5.42 5.95 -25.78
N ALA A 385 -4.14 6.02 -26.11
CA ALA A 385 -3.28 7.16 -25.83
C ALA A 385 -2.34 7.49 -27.00
N ILE A 386 -1.89 8.73 -27.07
CA ILE A 386 -0.90 9.20 -28.05
C ILE A 386 0.07 10.20 -27.41
N SER A 387 1.34 10.07 -27.76
CA SER A 387 2.45 10.85 -27.16
C SER A 387 3.02 11.91 -28.10
N PHE A 388 3.25 13.11 -27.57
CA PHE A 388 3.84 14.26 -28.27
C PHE A 388 5.08 14.76 -27.50
N ILE A 389 6.27 14.55 -28.06
CA ILE A 389 7.57 14.84 -27.42
C ILE A 389 8.12 16.16 -27.96
N ASN A 390 8.32 17.15 -27.08
CA ASN A 390 8.95 18.44 -27.40
C ASN A 390 8.20 19.31 -28.45
N ARG A 391 6.89 19.10 -28.66
CA ARG A 391 6.10 19.80 -29.71
C ARG A 391 5.15 20.90 -29.24
N ASN A 392 5.26 21.39 -28.00
CA ASN A 392 4.26 22.27 -27.36
C ASN A 392 2.82 21.69 -27.31
N MET A 393 2.61 20.45 -27.78
CA MET A 393 1.38 19.68 -27.65
C MET A 393 1.48 18.79 -26.41
N LYS A 394 0.34 18.57 -25.75
CA LYS A 394 0.22 17.71 -24.55
C LYS A 394 -0.15 16.28 -25.00
N ASN A 395 0.28 15.24 -24.29
CA ASN A 395 -0.16 13.86 -24.53
C ASN A 395 -1.69 13.73 -24.32
N PHE A 396 -2.34 12.91 -25.15
CA PHE A 396 -3.79 12.68 -25.09
C PHE A 396 -4.09 11.24 -24.73
N ALA A 397 -5.15 11.06 -23.95
CA ALA A 397 -5.60 9.77 -23.46
C ALA A 397 -7.14 9.76 -23.43
N TRP A 398 -7.75 8.61 -23.72
CA TRP A 398 -9.20 8.52 -23.74
C TRP A 398 -9.81 8.66 -22.34
N GLU A 399 -9.09 8.25 -21.29
CA GLU A 399 -9.51 8.39 -19.88
C GLU A 399 -8.60 9.35 -19.09
N GLU A 400 -9.16 9.97 -18.04
CA GLU A 400 -8.48 11.01 -17.25
C GLU A 400 -7.44 10.47 -16.27
N ASN A 401 -6.43 11.30 -16.00
CA ASN A 401 -5.59 11.26 -14.79
C ASN A 401 -4.93 9.92 -14.48
N ILE A 402 -4.34 9.30 -15.50
CA ILE A 402 -3.63 8.04 -15.34
C ILE A 402 -2.12 8.30 -15.41
N ALA A 403 -1.43 8.28 -14.26
CA ALA A 403 0.03 8.44 -14.19
C ALA A 403 0.82 7.36 -14.94
N SER A 404 0.18 6.22 -15.22
CA SER A 404 0.67 5.11 -16.05
C SER A 404 -0.55 4.39 -16.62
N TYR A 405 -0.73 4.33 -17.95
CA TYR A 405 -1.94 3.82 -18.65
C TYR A 405 -2.34 2.37 -18.33
N THR A 406 -1.68 1.75 -17.37
CA THR A 406 -1.69 0.32 -17.05
C THR A 406 -2.83 -0.15 -16.14
N ASP A 407 -3.57 0.77 -15.51
CA ASP A 407 -4.65 0.48 -14.55
C ASP A 407 -5.99 0.16 -15.25
N THR A 408 -6.23 -1.12 -15.50
CA THR A 408 -7.39 -1.61 -16.27
C THR A 408 -8.75 -1.27 -15.65
N GLY A 409 -8.80 -1.06 -14.33
CA GLY A 409 -10.02 -0.68 -13.62
C GLY A 409 -10.49 0.71 -14.00
N LYS A 410 -9.60 1.59 -14.48
CA LYS A 410 -9.92 2.99 -14.82
C LYS A 410 -10.21 3.23 -16.30
N TRP A 411 -10.11 2.21 -17.14
CA TRP A 411 -10.32 2.33 -18.58
C TRP A 411 -11.80 2.51 -18.95
N GLY A 412 -12.06 3.04 -20.15
CA GLY A 412 -13.40 3.03 -20.73
C GLY A 412 -13.81 1.61 -21.14
N VAL A 413 -14.99 1.47 -21.73
CA VAL A 413 -15.54 0.19 -22.19
C VAL A 413 -16.11 0.34 -23.59
N LEU A 414 -15.72 -0.55 -24.51
CA LEU A 414 -16.32 -0.69 -25.84
C LEU A 414 -17.49 -1.67 -25.77
N ILE A 415 -18.58 -1.40 -26.49
CA ILE A 415 -19.72 -2.30 -26.68
C ILE A 415 -19.83 -2.67 -28.16
N PHE A 416 -19.92 -3.97 -28.46
CA PHE A 416 -20.02 -4.54 -29.79
C PHE A 416 -21.50 -4.86 -30.11
N ASN A 417 -22.25 -3.85 -30.54
CA ASN A 417 -23.66 -4.01 -30.91
C ASN A 417 -23.84 -4.29 -32.41
N LYS A 418 -24.90 -5.01 -32.77
CA LYS A 418 -25.27 -5.29 -34.16
C LYS A 418 -26.06 -4.14 -34.75
N ASN A 419 -26.96 -3.56 -33.95
CA ASN A 419 -27.72 -2.36 -34.28
C ASN A 419 -27.59 -1.32 -33.17
N GLU A 420 -27.92 -0.06 -33.46
CA GLU A 420 -28.02 0.94 -32.40
C GLU A 420 -29.06 0.50 -31.36
N PHE A 421 -28.67 0.49 -30.08
CA PHE A 421 -29.57 0.05 -29.02
C PHE A 421 -30.90 0.83 -28.96
N GLY A 422 -30.87 2.12 -29.31
CA GLY A 422 -31.99 3.07 -29.19
C GLY A 422 -31.89 4.02 -27.97
N PRO A 423 -32.97 4.73 -27.63
CA PRO A 423 -33.04 5.61 -26.46
C PRO A 423 -33.04 4.78 -25.16
N GLY A 424 -32.57 5.40 -24.08
CA GLY A 424 -32.50 4.77 -22.75
C GLY A 424 -31.20 5.08 -22.01
N SER A 425 -31.23 5.27 -20.71
CA SER A 425 -30.02 5.41 -19.90
C SER A 425 -30.14 4.68 -18.58
N ILE A 426 -29.03 4.08 -18.16
CA ILE A 426 -28.88 3.43 -16.85
C ILE A 426 -28.00 4.36 -16.03
N ASN A 427 -28.49 4.79 -14.87
CA ASN A 427 -27.69 5.49 -13.88
C ASN A 427 -27.55 4.60 -12.65
N ILE A 428 -26.32 4.38 -12.19
CA ILE A 428 -26.06 3.69 -10.92
C ILE A 428 -25.97 4.80 -9.86
N ASN A 429 -27.00 4.94 -9.04
CA ASN A 429 -27.19 6.09 -8.15
C ASN A 429 -26.27 5.99 -6.92
N HIS A 430 -26.30 4.84 -6.25
CA HIS A 430 -25.47 4.55 -5.08
C HIS A 430 -25.39 3.04 -4.85
N ILE A 431 -24.35 2.64 -4.13
CA ILE A 431 -24.09 1.24 -3.78
C ILE A 431 -24.01 1.17 -2.26
N GLN A 432 -24.65 0.17 -1.67
CA GLN A 432 -24.52 -0.13 -0.24
C GLN A 432 -24.06 -1.56 -0.04
N LYS A 433 -23.40 -1.84 1.07
CA LYS A 433 -22.91 -3.17 1.45
C LYS A 433 -23.48 -3.56 2.81
N MET A 434 -23.83 -4.82 2.98
CA MET A 434 -24.12 -5.41 4.28
C MET A 434 -23.11 -6.52 4.54
N GLU A 435 -22.32 -6.38 5.60
CA GLU A 435 -21.25 -7.32 5.94
C GLU A 435 -21.81 -8.62 6.54
N LYS A 436 -21.25 -9.76 6.15
CA LYS A 436 -21.59 -11.12 6.60
C LYS A 436 -20.31 -11.94 6.79
N GLU A 437 -19.71 -11.95 7.98
CA GLU A 437 -18.45 -12.67 8.25
C GLU A 437 -17.35 -12.44 7.18
N SER A 438 -17.11 -13.40 6.26
CA SER A 438 -16.15 -13.31 5.16
C SER A 438 -16.74 -12.80 3.83
N LYS A 439 -18.05 -12.58 3.78
CA LYS A 439 -18.83 -12.19 2.61
C LYS A 439 -19.62 -10.89 2.88
N ALA A 440 -20.28 -10.39 1.85
CA ALA A 440 -21.18 -9.26 1.93
C ALA A 440 -22.27 -9.34 0.86
N ASP A 441 -23.41 -8.71 1.14
CA ASP A 441 -24.43 -8.43 0.13
C ASP A 441 -24.27 -6.99 -0.37
N PHE A 442 -24.25 -6.80 -1.68
CA PHE A 442 -24.20 -5.49 -2.32
C PHE A 442 -25.58 -5.10 -2.85
N TYR A 443 -26.07 -3.95 -2.40
CA TYR A 443 -27.32 -3.34 -2.80
C TYR A 443 -27.02 -2.23 -3.79
N ILE A 444 -27.49 -2.41 -5.02
CA ILE A 444 -27.15 -1.56 -6.16
C ILE A 444 -28.43 -0.83 -6.57
N ASN A 445 -28.45 0.49 -6.40
CA ASN A 445 -29.60 1.30 -6.77
C ASN A 445 -29.38 1.88 -8.17
N CYS A 446 -30.26 1.53 -9.10
CA CYS A 446 -30.21 1.96 -10.48
C CYS A 446 -31.46 2.72 -10.87
N THR A 447 -31.30 3.83 -11.59
CA THR A 447 -32.38 4.50 -12.32
C THR A 447 -32.30 4.14 -13.80
N PHE A 448 -33.41 3.68 -14.36
CA PHE A 448 -33.60 3.43 -15.79
C PHE A 448 -34.50 4.52 -16.34
N SER A 449 -34.04 5.26 -17.36
CA SER A 449 -34.79 6.38 -17.94
C SER A 449 -34.86 6.25 -19.46
N ASN A 450 -35.96 6.72 -20.07
CA ASN A 450 -36.12 6.84 -21.53
C ASN A 450 -36.00 5.54 -22.34
N PHE A 451 -36.18 4.38 -21.71
CA PHE A 451 -36.31 3.11 -22.45
C PHE A 451 -37.71 3.00 -23.06
N PHE A 452 -37.82 2.31 -24.18
CA PHE A 452 -39.12 1.95 -24.72
C PHE A 452 -39.86 1.01 -23.75
N PRO A 453 -41.19 1.14 -23.59
CA PRO A 453 -41.97 0.23 -22.77
C PRO A 453 -41.75 -1.23 -23.19
N GLY A 454 -41.23 -2.04 -22.26
CA GLY A 454 -40.89 -3.42 -22.57
C GLY A 454 -40.22 -4.15 -21.42
N THR A 455 -39.92 -5.41 -21.66
CA THR A 455 -39.16 -6.26 -20.75
C THR A 455 -37.74 -6.41 -21.30
N TYR A 456 -36.76 -6.14 -20.45
CA TYR A 456 -35.35 -6.21 -20.77
C TYR A 456 -34.64 -7.18 -19.82
N ARG A 457 -33.54 -7.75 -20.29
CA ARG A 457 -32.64 -8.58 -19.48
C ARG A 457 -31.52 -7.68 -18.97
N LEU A 458 -31.34 -7.58 -17.65
CA LEU A 458 -30.25 -6.85 -17.03
C LEU A 458 -29.25 -7.84 -16.43
N GLN A 459 -28.01 -7.75 -16.87
CA GLN A 459 -26.88 -8.45 -16.27
C GLN A 459 -26.06 -7.45 -15.44
N LEU A 460 -25.87 -7.75 -14.17
CA LEU A 460 -24.90 -7.11 -13.31
C LEU A 460 -23.65 -7.98 -13.25
N LYS A 461 -22.48 -7.36 -13.42
CA LYS A 461 -21.19 -8.01 -13.27
C LYS A 461 -20.32 -7.19 -12.33
N LEU A 462 -19.80 -7.83 -11.30
CA LEU A 462 -18.96 -7.22 -10.28
C LEU A 462 -17.57 -7.84 -10.30
N SER A 463 -16.57 -6.99 -10.50
CA SER A 463 -15.14 -7.36 -10.62
C SER A 463 -14.31 -6.74 -9.50
N GLY A 464 -13.11 -7.28 -9.26
CA GLY A 464 -12.23 -6.88 -8.15
C GLY A 464 -12.29 -7.81 -6.92
N LEU A 465 -12.78 -9.05 -7.09
CA LEU A 465 -12.92 -10.04 -6.01
C LEU A 465 -11.74 -11.01 -5.98
N ALA A 466 -11.44 -11.57 -4.80
CA ALA A 466 -10.41 -12.61 -4.66
C ALA A 466 -10.74 -13.90 -5.45
N GLU A 467 -12.02 -14.22 -5.62
CA GLU A 467 -12.50 -15.41 -6.34
C GLU A 467 -12.89 -15.11 -7.82
N GLY A 468 -12.52 -13.94 -8.34
CA GLY A 468 -12.79 -13.55 -9.74
C GLY A 468 -13.97 -12.59 -9.91
N ILE A 469 -14.93 -12.96 -10.76
CA ILE A 469 -16.05 -12.08 -11.16
C ILE A 469 -17.36 -12.72 -10.70
N CYS A 470 -18.21 -11.95 -10.02
CA CYS A 470 -19.58 -12.36 -9.76
C CYS A 470 -20.53 -11.75 -10.79
N SER A 471 -21.54 -12.50 -11.21
CA SER A 471 -22.58 -11.99 -12.11
C SER A 471 -23.96 -12.39 -11.63
N ASN A 472 -24.91 -11.48 -11.77
CA ASN A 472 -26.32 -11.70 -11.49
C ASN A 472 -27.13 -11.25 -12.71
N GLU A 473 -28.13 -12.02 -13.11
CA GLU A 473 -28.99 -11.67 -14.23
C GLU A 473 -30.45 -11.68 -13.80
N ILE A 474 -31.15 -10.59 -14.11
CA ILE A 474 -32.55 -10.39 -13.75
C ILE A 474 -33.32 -9.80 -14.92
N VAL A 475 -34.63 -10.05 -14.93
CA VAL A 475 -35.55 -9.49 -15.92
C VAL A 475 -36.22 -8.25 -15.32
N ILE A 476 -36.15 -7.12 -16.05
CA ILE A 476 -36.68 -5.84 -15.59
C ILE A 476 -37.68 -5.29 -16.62
N PRO A 477 -38.93 -4.99 -16.21
CA PRO A 477 -39.78 -4.11 -17.01
C PRO A 477 -39.22 -2.68 -16.94
N ALA A 478 -39.00 -2.07 -18.11
CA ALA A 478 -38.60 -0.67 -18.22
C ALA A 478 -39.72 0.10 -18.91
N GLU A 479 -40.33 1.05 -18.19
CA GLU A 479 -41.32 1.99 -18.70
C GLU A 479 -41.07 3.35 -18.03
N GLY A 480 -40.82 4.40 -18.80
CA GLY A 480 -40.52 5.72 -18.27
C GLY A 480 -39.23 5.77 -17.43
N ALA A 481 -39.22 6.64 -16.41
CA ALA A 481 -38.16 6.70 -15.41
C ALA A 481 -38.54 5.82 -14.22
N SER A 482 -37.74 4.79 -13.93
CA SER A 482 -37.97 3.86 -12.80
C SER A 482 -36.67 3.61 -12.03
N GLU A 483 -36.77 3.58 -10.71
CA GLU A 483 -35.65 3.23 -9.82
C GLU A 483 -35.83 1.82 -9.29
N LYS A 484 -34.76 1.02 -9.26
CA LYS A 484 -34.75 -0.32 -8.69
C LYS A 484 -33.48 -0.58 -7.88
N THR A 485 -33.65 -1.24 -6.74
CA THR A 485 -32.56 -1.84 -5.97
C THR A 485 -32.37 -3.28 -6.40
N ILE A 486 -31.13 -3.64 -6.71
CA ILE A 486 -30.75 -4.99 -7.11
C ILE A 486 -29.73 -5.49 -6.09
N ILE A 487 -29.89 -6.74 -5.65
CA ILE A 487 -29.03 -7.33 -4.61
C ILE A 487 -28.11 -8.36 -5.27
N MET A 488 -26.81 -8.25 -4.99
CA MET A 488 -25.82 -9.29 -5.24
C MET A 488 -25.41 -9.87 -3.89
N GLU A 489 -25.88 -11.08 -3.59
CA GLU A 489 -25.74 -11.69 -2.26
C GLU A 489 -24.48 -12.53 -2.11
N SER A 490 -23.97 -12.63 -0.88
CA SER A 490 -22.93 -13.59 -0.50
C SER A 490 -21.63 -13.49 -1.32
N ILE A 491 -21.24 -12.26 -1.66
CA ILE A 491 -20.03 -11.91 -2.39
C ILE A 491 -18.83 -11.88 -1.44
N PRO A 492 -17.64 -12.41 -1.79
CA PRO A 492 -16.44 -12.26 -0.96
C PRO A 492 -16.19 -10.79 -0.60
N ASP A 493 -16.10 -10.49 0.70
CA ASP A 493 -15.90 -9.13 1.16
C ASP A 493 -14.41 -8.86 1.31
N VAL A 494 -13.82 -8.28 0.27
CA VAL A 494 -12.38 -7.98 0.17
C VAL A 494 -12.21 -6.48 -0.05
N SER A 495 -11.31 -5.82 0.69
CA SER A 495 -11.06 -4.39 0.40
C SER A 495 -10.41 -4.21 -0.97
N GLY A 496 -10.74 -3.16 -1.71
CA GLY A 496 -10.11 -2.87 -3.00
C GLY A 496 -10.98 -2.04 -3.94
N LEU A 497 -10.48 -1.85 -5.16
CA LEU A 497 -11.21 -1.23 -6.26
C LEU A 497 -12.14 -2.26 -6.92
N TYR A 498 -13.43 -1.98 -6.88
CA TYR A 498 -14.45 -2.79 -7.52
C TYR A 498 -14.93 -2.09 -8.77
N SER A 499 -15.24 -2.86 -9.81
CA SER A 499 -15.93 -2.37 -11.00
C SER A 499 -17.26 -3.07 -11.15
N LEU A 500 -18.33 -2.30 -11.18
CA LEU A 500 -19.69 -2.78 -11.41
C LEU A 500 -20.11 -2.40 -12.84
N TYR A 501 -20.55 -3.40 -13.58
CA TYR A 501 -21.09 -3.28 -14.93
C TYR A 501 -22.57 -3.65 -14.90
N ALA A 502 -23.43 -2.79 -15.42
CA ALA A 502 -24.87 -3.00 -15.55
C ALA A 502 -25.25 -2.99 -17.04
N ALA A 503 -25.32 -4.19 -17.63
CA ALA A 503 -25.58 -4.42 -19.05
C ALA A 503 -27.05 -4.78 -19.29
N MET A 504 -27.80 -3.87 -19.91
CA MET A 504 -29.18 -4.10 -20.32
C MET A 504 -29.22 -4.59 -21.77
N PHE A 505 -29.92 -5.69 -22.02
CA PHE A 505 -30.08 -6.31 -23.34
C PHE A 505 -31.50 -6.08 -23.86
N ASN A 506 -31.61 -5.63 -25.10
CA ASN A 506 -32.88 -5.54 -25.81
C ASN A 506 -33.27 -6.88 -26.47
N ARG A 507 -34.34 -6.91 -27.27
CA ARG A 507 -34.84 -8.13 -27.93
C ARG A 507 -33.91 -8.66 -29.03
N ASP A 508 -33.09 -7.80 -29.62
CA ASP A 508 -32.09 -8.15 -30.63
C ASP A 508 -30.72 -8.48 -29.99
N ASP A 509 -30.73 -8.63 -28.66
CA ASP A 509 -29.58 -8.75 -27.77
C ASP A 509 -28.62 -7.55 -27.79
N ASP A 510 -28.88 -6.42 -28.48
CA ASP A 510 -28.01 -5.24 -28.38
C ASP A 510 -27.96 -4.71 -26.93
N ILE A 511 -26.82 -4.12 -26.54
CA ILE A 511 -26.46 -3.80 -25.15
C ILE A 511 -26.46 -2.29 -24.90
N ARG A 512 -27.07 -1.87 -23.79
CA ARG A 512 -26.84 -0.57 -23.15
C ARG A 512 -26.12 -0.81 -21.82
N LEU A 513 -24.95 -0.22 -21.65
CA LEU A 513 -24.10 -0.44 -20.47
C LEU A 513 -23.99 0.84 -19.63
N ALA A 514 -24.06 0.69 -18.33
CA ALA A 514 -23.45 1.62 -17.38
C ALA A 514 -22.37 0.88 -16.60
N ALA A 515 -21.25 1.55 -16.32
CA ALA A 515 -20.22 0.98 -15.48
C ALA A 515 -19.64 2.02 -14.53
N VAL A 516 -19.41 1.62 -13.28
CA VAL A 516 -18.86 2.47 -12.23
C VAL A 516 -17.77 1.74 -11.48
N ASN A 517 -16.85 2.50 -10.91
CA ASN A 517 -15.93 2.02 -9.90
C ASN A 517 -16.34 2.52 -8.53
N PHE A 518 -16.08 1.70 -7.52
CA PHE A 518 -16.21 2.09 -6.12
C PHE A 518 -15.14 1.38 -5.29
N ILE A 519 -14.80 1.95 -4.15
CA ILE A 519 -13.86 1.34 -3.20
C ILE A 519 -14.66 0.60 -2.14
N ASN A 520 -14.42 -0.70 -2.00
CA ASN A 520 -14.84 -1.45 -0.82
C ASN A 520 -13.68 -1.43 0.19
N GLN A 521 -13.95 -1.09 1.44
CA GLN A 521 -12.95 -1.14 2.50
C GLN A 521 -13.54 -1.82 3.72
N LYS A 522 -12.89 -2.90 4.19
CA LYS A 522 -13.27 -3.55 5.44
C LYS A 522 -12.86 -2.70 6.62
N LYS A 523 -13.72 -2.64 7.63
CA LYS A 523 -13.34 -2.07 8.92
C LYS A 523 -12.37 -3.01 9.62
N ILE A 524 -11.19 -2.49 10.00
CA ILE A 524 -10.22 -3.26 10.78
C ILE A 524 -10.76 -3.44 12.19
N LYS A 525 -10.80 -4.69 12.67
CA LYS A 525 -11.14 -4.98 14.08
C LYS A 525 -9.98 -4.56 14.97
N ASP A 526 -10.26 -3.79 16.02
CA ASP A 526 -9.24 -3.50 17.03
C ASP A 526 -9.09 -4.72 17.95
N LEU A 527 -7.94 -5.40 17.84
CA LEU A 527 -7.55 -6.53 18.67
C LEU A 527 -6.33 -6.18 19.55
N PHE A 528 -5.97 -4.90 19.64
CA PHE A 528 -4.83 -4.48 20.45
C PHE A 528 -5.07 -4.77 21.93
N GLY A 529 -4.19 -5.56 22.54
CA GLY A 529 -4.34 -5.96 23.93
C GLY A 529 -5.30 -7.11 24.20
N ASP A 530 -5.86 -7.71 23.14
CA ASP A 530 -6.72 -8.87 23.29
C ASP A 530 -5.88 -10.10 23.69
N ILE A 531 -6.05 -10.54 24.93
CA ILE A 531 -5.32 -11.66 25.53
C ILE A 531 -5.55 -12.98 24.78
N HIS A 532 -6.62 -13.10 23.99
CA HIS A 532 -6.97 -14.29 23.23
C HIS A 532 -6.22 -14.40 21.89
N VAL A 533 -5.47 -13.38 21.48
CA VAL A 533 -4.69 -13.37 20.24
C VAL A 533 -3.39 -14.16 20.45
N LEU A 534 -3.41 -15.45 20.14
CA LEU A 534 -2.23 -16.33 20.21
C LEU A 534 -1.69 -16.60 18.80
N ASP A 535 -0.35 -16.60 18.67
CA ASP A 535 0.35 -16.91 17.42
C ASP A 535 1.52 -17.87 17.66
N PRO A 536 1.55 -19.06 17.04
CA PRO A 536 0.52 -19.64 16.19
C PRO A 536 -0.82 -19.82 16.91
N LYS A 537 -1.93 -19.83 16.14
CA LYS A 537 -3.27 -20.06 16.71
C LYS A 537 -3.36 -21.50 17.24
N PRO A 538 -3.70 -21.71 18.52
CA PRO A 538 -3.83 -23.07 19.05
C PRO A 538 -5.01 -23.81 18.42
N LYS A 539 -4.86 -25.11 18.22
CA LYS A 539 -5.89 -25.94 17.59
C LYS A 539 -7.18 -26.07 18.40
N LYS A 540 -7.08 -26.11 19.73
CA LYS A 540 -8.24 -26.19 20.63
C LYS A 540 -8.02 -25.33 21.87
N VAL A 541 -9.00 -24.47 22.16
CA VAL A 541 -9.00 -23.59 23.32
C VAL A 541 -10.38 -23.55 23.95
N ILE A 542 -10.44 -23.60 25.27
CA ILE A 542 -11.64 -23.36 26.07
C ILE A 542 -11.29 -22.28 27.09
N TRP A 543 -11.81 -21.08 26.87
CA TRP A 543 -11.66 -19.97 27.80
C TRP A 543 -12.62 -20.14 28.97
N ARG A 544 -12.14 -19.90 30.20
CA ARG A 544 -12.92 -19.97 31.45
C ARG A 544 -13.13 -18.56 32.01
N ASP A 545 -13.52 -17.62 31.16
CA ASP A 545 -13.73 -16.22 31.56
C ASP A 545 -14.89 -16.09 32.55
N PRO A 546 -14.84 -15.11 33.49
CA PRO A 546 -13.78 -14.10 33.70
C PRO A 546 -12.72 -14.56 34.72
N ASP A 547 -12.46 -15.85 34.87
CA ASP A 547 -11.52 -16.34 35.88
C ASP A 547 -10.06 -16.14 35.46
N PHE A 548 -9.19 -15.74 36.41
CA PHE A 548 -7.77 -15.51 36.16
C PHE A 548 -6.86 -16.22 37.17
N PHE A 549 -5.70 -16.68 36.69
CA PHE A 549 -4.58 -17.15 37.50
C PHE A 549 -3.70 -15.95 37.93
N PRO A 550 -3.53 -15.68 39.23
CA PRO A 550 -2.76 -14.54 39.72
C PRO A 550 -1.26 -14.90 39.83
N CYS A 551 -0.46 -14.45 38.87
CA CYS A 551 0.97 -14.77 38.81
C CYS A 551 1.77 -14.27 40.04
N GLU A 552 1.45 -13.11 40.62
CA GLU A 552 2.21 -12.59 41.78
C GLU A 552 2.03 -13.39 43.07
N ASN A 553 0.88 -14.07 43.19
CA ASN A 553 0.56 -14.92 44.34
C ASN A 553 1.12 -16.34 44.18
N ASN A 554 1.49 -16.74 42.95
CA ASN A 554 2.01 -18.06 42.65
C ASN A 554 3.52 -18.01 42.42
N LYS A 555 4.27 -18.33 43.47
CA LYS A 555 5.75 -18.23 43.51
C LYS A 555 6.46 -19.58 43.44
N ILE A 556 5.74 -20.66 43.17
CA ILE A 556 6.29 -22.02 43.17
C ILE A 556 6.15 -22.62 41.79
N LEU A 557 7.25 -23.17 41.29
CA LEU A 557 7.31 -24.00 40.10
C LEU A 557 7.61 -25.44 40.49
N TYR A 558 6.71 -26.34 40.16
CA TYR A 558 6.82 -27.76 40.42
C TYR A 558 7.32 -28.50 39.18
N HIS A 559 8.23 -29.45 39.39
CA HIS A 559 8.55 -30.51 38.43
C HIS A 559 8.58 -31.86 39.15
N GLU A 560 8.45 -32.96 38.40
CA GLU A 560 8.51 -34.30 38.98
C GLU A 560 9.89 -34.57 39.60
N LYS A 561 9.92 -35.33 40.70
CA LYS A 561 11.18 -35.70 41.39
C LYS A 561 12.20 -36.39 40.48
N ASN A 562 11.72 -37.21 39.54
CA ASN A 562 12.52 -37.93 38.55
C ASN A 562 12.59 -37.21 37.19
N ALA A 563 12.28 -35.91 37.13
CA ALA A 563 12.38 -35.12 35.91
C ALA A 563 13.81 -35.15 35.33
N SER A 564 13.91 -35.21 34.01
CA SER A 564 15.19 -35.26 33.29
C SER A 564 15.99 -33.96 33.51
N LEU A 565 17.30 -33.98 33.27
CA LEU A 565 18.10 -32.74 33.25
C LEU A 565 17.57 -31.75 32.23
N ARG A 566 17.05 -32.23 31.08
CA ARG A 566 16.47 -31.37 30.07
C ARG A 566 15.17 -30.74 30.55
N THR A 567 14.30 -31.49 31.23
CA THR A 567 13.07 -30.96 31.84
C THR A 567 13.39 -29.88 32.88
N LYS A 568 14.41 -30.11 33.72
CA LYS A 568 14.88 -29.12 34.71
C LYS A 568 15.38 -27.84 34.03
N ARG A 569 16.18 -27.97 32.97
CA ARG A 569 16.62 -26.82 32.16
C ARG A 569 15.44 -26.08 31.51
N THR A 570 14.45 -26.79 30.98
CA THR A 570 13.21 -26.19 30.45
C THR A 570 12.45 -25.42 31.54
N ALA A 571 12.41 -25.95 32.76
CA ALA A 571 11.80 -25.27 33.91
C ALA A 571 12.56 -24.00 34.33
N GLU A 572 13.90 -24.02 34.30
CA GLU A 572 14.74 -22.81 34.50
C GLU A 572 14.44 -21.74 33.47
N LEU A 573 14.45 -22.09 32.18
CA LEU A 573 14.16 -21.17 31.09
C LEU A 573 12.74 -20.60 31.16
N PHE A 574 11.76 -21.41 31.59
CA PHE A 574 10.40 -20.92 31.86
C PHE A 574 10.40 -19.93 33.03
N ALA A 575 11.09 -20.24 34.13
CA ALA A 575 11.17 -19.36 35.29
C ALA A 575 11.88 -18.03 34.99
N GLU A 576 12.91 -18.05 34.14
CA GLU A 576 13.59 -16.84 33.64
C GLU A 576 12.64 -15.95 32.85
N ARG A 577 11.87 -16.52 31.91
CA ARG A 577 10.85 -15.78 31.15
C ARG A 577 9.74 -15.25 32.06
N TYR A 578 9.24 -16.10 32.96
CA TYR A 578 8.22 -15.73 33.93
C TYR A 578 8.68 -14.55 34.78
N TYR A 579 9.90 -14.60 35.31
CA TYR A 579 10.52 -13.47 36.02
C TYR A 579 10.61 -12.23 35.12
N GLY A 580 11.07 -12.38 33.88
CA GLY A 580 11.16 -11.30 32.91
C GLY A 580 9.85 -10.55 32.68
N TYR A 581 8.71 -11.24 32.62
CA TYR A 581 7.41 -10.62 32.33
C TYR A 581 6.56 -10.31 33.56
N THR A 582 6.86 -10.90 34.73
CA THR A 582 6.06 -10.70 35.97
C THR A 582 6.83 -9.97 37.08
N GLY A 583 8.16 -9.99 37.03
CA GLY A 583 9.04 -9.58 38.13
C GLY A 583 9.08 -10.57 39.30
N VAL A 584 8.44 -11.74 39.18
CA VAL A 584 8.31 -12.73 40.25
C VAL A 584 9.32 -13.85 40.04
N LYS A 585 10.18 -14.09 41.03
CA LYS A 585 11.10 -15.23 41.03
C LYS A 585 10.37 -16.47 41.53
N LEU A 586 10.41 -17.54 40.74
CA LEU A 586 9.83 -18.83 41.11
C LEU A 586 10.82 -19.64 41.94
N SER A 587 10.33 -20.23 43.03
CA SER A 587 11.05 -21.23 43.82
C SER A 587 10.75 -22.62 43.27
N PHE A 588 11.78 -23.42 43.04
CA PHE A 588 11.64 -24.78 42.52
C PHE A 588 11.25 -25.74 43.65
N LYS A 589 10.25 -26.58 43.39
CA LYS A 589 9.89 -27.71 44.26
C LYS A 589 9.69 -28.98 43.45
N GLU A 590 10.06 -30.10 44.06
CA GLU A 590 9.78 -31.42 43.50
C GLU A 590 8.45 -31.93 44.03
N TYR A 591 7.74 -32.73 43.23
CA TYR A 591 6.60 -33.51 43.69
C TYR A 591 6.73 -34.98 43.28
N ILE A 592 6.06 -35.83 44.06
CA ILE A 592 5.77 -37.23 43.78
C ILE A 592 4.24 -37.30 43.85
N SER A 593 3.59 -38.00 42.91
CA SER A 593 2.12 -38.10 42.80
C SER A 593 1.37 -38.10 44.16
N PRO A 594 0.22 -37.39 44.29
CA PRO A 594 -0.57 -36.72 43.24
C PRO A 594 -0.01 -35.36 42.79
N LEU A 595 -0.64 -34.76 41.77
CA LEU A 595 -0.31 -33.40 41.31
C LEU A 595 -0.57 -32.38 42.44
N PRO A 596 0.28 -31.35 42.61
CA PRO A 596 -0.01 -30.24 43.51
C PRO A 596 -1.31 -29.49 43.14
N ASP A 597 -2.02 -28.98 44.14
CA ASP A 597 -3.28 -28.23 43.94
C ASP A 597 -3.08 -26.71 43.77
N HIS A 598 -1.83 -26.23 43.86
CA HIS A 598 -1.47 -24.82 43.73
C HIS A 598 -0.12 -24.62 43.02
N GLY A 599 0.10 -23.42 42.49
CA GLY A 599 1.34 -23.04 41.79
C GLY A 599 1.35 -23.46 40.32
N ILE A 600 2.54 -23.40 39.72
CA ILE A 600 2.76 -23.77 38.32
C ILE A 600 3.42 -25.14 38.29
N ILE A 601 2.95 -26.05 37.44
CA ILE A 601 3.46 -27.42 37.35
C ILE A 601 3.88 -27.70 35.90
N LEU A 602 5.12 -28.15 35.73
CA LEU A 602 5.66 -28.63 34.47
C LEU A 602 5.83 -30.15 34.54
N ARG A 603 5.35 -30.86 33.52
CA ARG A 603 5.56 -32.31 33.42
C ARG A 603 5.62 -32.80 31.97
N ILE A 604 6.25 -33.95 31.77
CA ILE A 604 6.21 -34.70 30.52
C ILE A 604 5.22 -35.85 30.67
N ASN A 605 4.23 -35.92 29.79
CA ASN A 605 3.31 -37.06 29.73
C ASN A 605 2.75 -37.20 28.31
N GLN A 606 2.64 -38.43 27.81
CA GLN A 606 2.08 -38.69 26.48
C GLN A 606 0.56 -38.55 26.43
N THR A 607 -0.08 -38.42 27.58
CA THR A 607 -1.52 -38.21 27.70
C THR A 607 -1.84 -37.02 28.59
N ALA A 608 -2.97 -36.37 28.33
CA ALA A 608 -3.54 -35.32 29.16
C ALA A 608 -5.06 -35.49 29.24
N GLU A 609 -5.69 -34.90 30.24
CA GLU A 609 -7.14 -34.83 30.33
C GLU A 609 -7.58 -33.52 29.68
N PHE A 610 -8.34 -33.61 28.59
CA PHE A 610 -8.93 -32.46 27.90
C PHE A 610 -10.46 -32.59 27.94
N THR A 611 -11.18 -31.61 28.51
CA THR A 611 -12.66 -31.66 28.64
C THR A 611 -13.18 -32.92 29.34
N ASN A 612 -12.52 -33.34 30.42
CA ASN A 612 -12.81 -34.57 31.16
C ASN A 612 -12.65 -35.86 30.32
N CYS A 613 -11.87 -35.82 29.24
CA CYS A 613 -11.56 -36.96 28.38
C CYS A 613 -10.04 -37.15 28.29
N LEU A 614 -9.56 -38.37 28.47
CA LEU A 614 -8.15 -38.69 28.27
C LEU A 614 -7.81 -38.60 26.78
N VAL A 615 -6.84 -37.75 26.43
CA VAL A 615 -6.35 -37.56 25.05
C VAL A 615 -4.86 -37.88 24.97
N SER A 616 -4.44 -38.50 23.87
CA SER A 616 -3.02 -38.66 23.55
C SER A 616 -2.46 -37.37 22.96
N LEU A 617 -1.35 -36.89 23.51
CA LEU A 617 -0.62 -35.75 22.95
C LEU A 617 0.19 -36.21 21.73
N ARG A 618 0.28 -35.34 20.72
CA ARG A 618 1.14 -35.56 19.55
C ARG A 618 2.56 -35.09 19.86
N LYS A 619 3.55 -35.56 19.08
CA LYS A 619 4.94 -35.08 19.11
C LYS A 619 4.98 -33.55 19.06
N ASN A 620 5.85 -32.94 19.86
CA ASN A 620 5.94 -31.48 20.06
C ASN A 620 4.64 -30.82 20.56
N GLY A 621 3.61 -31.60 20.91
CA GLY A 621 2.32 -31.13 21.38
C GLY A 621 2.28 -30.94 22.88
N TYR A 622 1.31 -30.16 23.34
CA TYR A 622 1.16 -29.79 24.73
C TYR A 622 -0.29 -29.56 25.13
N HIS A 623 -0.53 -29.59 26.44
CA HIS A 623 -1.78 -29.25 27.09
C HIS A 623 -1.53 -28.25 28.24
N LEU A 624 -2.33 -27.19 28.29
CA LEU A 624 -2.38 -26.26 29.43
C LEU A 624 -3.74 -26.41 30.10
N ASP A 625 -3.75 -26.59 31.41
CA ASP A 625 -4.93 -26.47 32.27
C ASP A 625 -4.65 -25.37 33.31
N ILE A 626 -5.21 -24.18 33.07
CA ILE A 626 -5.05 -23.00 33.92
C ILE A 626 -6.36 -22.79 34.69
N GLY A 627 -6.28 -22.91 36.01
CA GLY A 627 -7.33 -22.56 36.95
C GLY A 627 -6.91 -21.39 37.85
N LYS A 628 -7.70 -21.09 38.89
CA LYS A 628 -7.47 -19.94 39.79
C LYS A 628 -6.24 -20.09 40.69
N THR A 629 -5.91 -21.32 41.07
CA THR A 629 -4.84 -21.63 42.02
C THR A 629 -3.69 -22.41 41.40
N ARG A 630 -3.94 -23.12 40.29
CA ARG A 630 -3.02 -24.04 39.65
C ARG A 630 -2.94 -23.78 38.16
N ALA A 631 -1.73 -23.78 37.61
CA ALA A 631 -1.48 -23.85 36.17
C ALA A 631 -0.65 -25.09 35.85
N LEU A 632 -1.24 -26.07 35.18
CA LEU A 632 -0.58 -27.29 34.74
C LEU A 632 -0.19 -27.16 33.27
N ILE A 633 1.09 -27.37 32.97
CA ILE A 633 1.63 -27.41 31.61
C ILE A 633 2.20 -28.82 31.39
N THR A 634 1.57 -29.57 30.49
CA THR A 634 1.97 -30.93 30.13
C THR A 634 2.48 -30.92 28.69
N GLY A 635 3.74 -31.35 28.48
CA GLY A 635 4.28 -31.59 27.15
C GLY A 635 4.28 -33.08 26.82
N CYS A 636 4.04 -33.43 25.55
CA CYS A 636 4.26 -34.81 25.06
C CYS A 636 5.73 -35.22 25.18
N ASP A 637 6.60 -34.27 24.91
CA ASP A 637 8.06 -34.36 24.91
C ASP A 637 8.65 -33.00 25.35
N GLU A 638 9.97 -32.92 25.41
CA GLU A 638 10.69 -31.74 25.91
C GLU A 638 10.40 -30.47 25.07
N ALA A 639 10.20 -30.61 23.76
CA ALA A 639 9.85 -29.49 22.88
C ALA A 639 8.40 -29.05 23.11
N GLY A 640 7.47 -30.00 23.25
CA GLY A 640 6.08 -29.72 23.61
C GLY A 640 5.96 -28.98 24.93
N LEU A 641 6.70 -29.40 25.97
CA LEU A 641 6.69 -28.73 27.27
C LEU A 641 7.18 -27.29 27.16
N HIS A 642 8.25 -27.05 26.39
CA HIS A 642 8.74 -25.72 26.09
C HIS A 642 7.69 -24.86 25.36
N TYR A 643 7.07 -25.38 24.30
CA TYR A 643 6.04 -24.67 23.55
C TYR A 643 4.79 -24.34 24.39
N GLY A 644 4.38 -25.24 25.29
CA GLY A 644 3.31 -24.96 26.25
C GLY A 644 3.68 -23.82 27.21
N GLY A 645 4.93 -23.79 27.67
CA GLY A 645 5.49 -22.66 28.42
C GLY A 645 5.44 -21.35 27.63
N ILE A 646 5.80 -21.37 26.34
CA ILE A 646 5.71 -20.18 25.47
C ILE A 646 4.27 -19.67 25.35
N THR A 647 3.28 -20.56 25.17
CA THR A 647 1.86 -20.17 25.14
C THR A 647 1.42 -19.53 26.46
N PHE A 648 1.87 -20.06 27.60
CA PHE A 648 1.61 -19.42 28.89
C PHE A 648 2.22 -18.00 28.97
N ILE A 649 3.45 -17.81 28.47
CA ILE A 649 4.08 -16.48 28.40
C ILE A 649 3.35 -15.53 27.45
N GLN A 650 2.81 -16.02 26.32
CA GLN A 650 1.97 -15.22 25.43
C GLN A 650 0.74 -14.68 26.16
N LEU A 651 0.04 -15.52 26.93
CA LEU A 651 -1.13 -15.11 27.72
C LEU A 651 -0.81 -14.00 28.75
N ILE A 652 0.42 -13.94 29.26
CA ILE A 652 0.87 -12.85 30.15
C ILE A 652 1.02 -11.54 29.35
N LYS A 653 1.78 -11.58 28.24
CA LYS A 653 2.21 -10.35 27.55
C LYS A 653 1.15 -9.74 26.62
N ASN A 654 0.22 -10.55 26.10
CA ASN A 654 -0.75 -10.12 25.09
C ASN A 654 -1.75 -9.07 25.59
N SER A 655 -1.92 -8.95 26.92
CA SER A 655 -2.77 -7.89 27.51
C SER A 655 -2.28 -6.49 27.18
N MET A 656 -0.99 -6.34 26.79
CA MET A 656 -0.30 -5.06 26.58
C MET A 656 -0.33 -4.13 27.81
N ARG A 657 -0.76 -4.64 28.98
CA ARG A 657 -0.90 -3.91 30.24
C ARG A 657 -0.10 -4.59 31.34
N ILE A 658 0.31 -3.79 32.31
CA ILE A 658 0.93 -4.26 33.54
C ILE A 658 0.02 -3.83 34.68
N THR A 659 -0.65 -4.81 35.29
CA THR A 659 -1.64 -4.62 36.36
C THR A 659 -1.33 -5.50 37.57
N ALA A 660 -1.96 -5.19 38.70
CA ALA A 660 -1.88 -5.95 39.94
C ALA A 660 -2.12 -7.44 39.72
N ASN A 661 -1.35 -8.28 40.41
CA ASN A 661 -1.35 -9.75 40.33
C ASN A 661 -0.91 -10.34 38.98
N ARG A 662 -0.70 -9.56 37.92
CA ARG A 662 -0.30 -10.03 36.58
C ARG A 662 -1.19 -11.19 36.10
N PRO A 663 -2.50 -10.97 35.93
CA PRO A 663 -3.47 -12.04 35.70
C PRO A 663 -3.24 -12.73 34.35
N VAL A 664 -3.39 -14.06 34.34
CA VAL A 664 -3.43 -14.90 33.13
C VAL A 664 -4.84 -15.48 33.02
N PRO A 665 -5.52 -15.43 31.86
CA PRO A 665 -6.85 -15.99 31.71
C PRO A 665 -6.84 -17.50 32.02
N CYS A 666 -7.83 -17.95 32.80
CA CYS A 666 -8.05 -19.37 33.01
C CYS A 666 -8.52 -20.00 31.71
N ALA A 667 -7.90 -21.10 31.32
CA ALA A 667 -8.15 -21.73 30.05
C ALA A 667 -7.73 -23.19 30.07
N GLU A 668 -8.28 -23.94 29.11
CA GLU A 668 -7.82 -25.26 28.75
C GLU A 668 -7.40 -25.25 27.28
N ILE A 669 -6.12 -25.52 27.00
CA ILE A 669 -5.55 -25.44 25.66
C ILE A 669 -4.93 -26.77 25.30
N LEU A 670 -5.25 -27.31 24.12
CA LEU A 670 -4.63 -28.51 23.55
C LEU A 670 -4.12 -28.17 22.16
N ASP A 671 -2.81 -28.36 21.93
CA ASP A 671 -2.17 -27.85 20.73
C ASP A 671 -0.92 -28.65 20.31
N TRP A 672 -0.57 -28.57 19.03
CA TRP A 672 0.59 -29.26 18.43
C TRP A 672 0.91 -28.67 17.04
N PRO A 673 2.17 -28.70 16.58
CA PRO A 673 2.49 -28.31 15.21
C PRO A 673 2.12 -29.40 14.19
N ASP A 674 1.69 -28.99 12.99
CA ASP A 674 1.48 -29.90 11.86
C ASP A 674 2.77 -30.21 11.09
N LEU A 675 3.72 -29.28 11.02
CA LEU A 675 5.04 -29.49 10.43
C LEU A 675 6.13 -29.65 11.50
N ASP A 676 6.98 -30.65 11.30
CA ASP A 676 8.16 -30.91 12.12
C ASP A 676 9.21 -29.81 11.97
N VAL A 677 9.37 -29.24 10.77
CA VAL A 677 10.33 -28.17 10.47
C VAL A 677 9.60 -26.90 10.05
N ARG A 678 9.80 -25.83 10.83
CA ARG A 678 9.20 -24.50 10.65
C ARG A 678 10.33 -23.49 10.54
N LEU A 679 10.69 -23.18 9.30
CA LEU A 679 11.94 -22.52 8.94
C LEU A 679 11.77 -21.00 8.81
N CYS A 680 12.68 -20.26 9.43
CA CYS A 680 12.96 -18.87 9.09
C CYS A 680 14.35 -18.77 8.48
N ARG A 681 14.46 -18.08 7.35
CA ARG A 681 15.76 -17.70 6.75
C ARG A 681 16.04 -16.22 7.03
N LEU A 682 17.14 -15.95 7.71
CA LEU A 682 17.63 -14.60 7.97
C LEU A 682 18.80 -14.29 7.04
N ASP A 683 18.50 -13.57 5.95
CA ASP A 683 19.50 -13.13 4.97
C ASP A 683 20.02 -11.74 5.34
N PHE A 684 21.33 -11.61 5.45
CA PHE A 684 21.98 -10.33 5.70
C PHE A 684 22.68 -9.85 4.44
N PHE A 685 22.35 -8.64 4.00
CA PHE A 685 23.25 -7.96 3.08
C PHE A 685 24.49 -7.55 3.85
N TRP A 686 25.62 -8.17 3.52
CA TRP A 686 26.89 -7.86 4.15
C TRP A 686 27.31 -6.43 3.85
N PRO A 687 27.77 -5.65 4.85
CA PRO A 687 28.41 -4.37 4.59
C PRO A 687 29.59 -4.57 3.62
N PRO A 688 29.81 -3.66 2.66
CA PRO A 688 30.98 -3.73 1.78
C PRO A 688 32.26 -3.67 2.60
N LYS A 689 33.34 -4.30 2.10
CA LYS A 689 34.66 -4.25 2.73
C LYS A 689 35.05 -2.80 3.05
N GLY A 690 35.44 -2.55 4.30
CA GLY A 690 35.89 -1.24 4.77
C GLY A 690 34.77 -0.28 5.19
N VAL A 691 33.50 -0.66 5.09
CA VAL A 691 32.39 0.10 5.72
C VAL A 691 32.34 -0.27 7.20
N LYS A 692 32.18 0.72 8.08
CA LYS A 692 32.00 0.47 9.53
C LYS A 692 30.50 0.31 9.83
N PRO A 693 29.99 -0.92 10.04
CA PRO A 693 28.59 -1.12 10.37
C PRO A 693 28.31 -0.75 11.83
N GLU A 694 27.05 -0.48 12.11
CA GLU A 694 26.55 -0.41 13.49
C GLU A 694 26.73 -1.77 14.18
N LYS A 695 27.35 -1.80 15.37
CA LYS A 695 27.58 -3.06 16.10
C LYS A 695 26.65 -3.14 17.30
N ARG A 696 25.63 -4.01 17.22
CA ARG A 696 24.72 -4.33 18.35
C ARG A 696 25.10 -5.60 19.12
N GLY A 697 26.07 -6.36 18.62
CA GLY A 697 26.58 -7.57 19.27
C GLY A 697 25.62 -8.76 19.23
N ILE A 698 26.03 -9.85 19.89
CA ILE A 698 25.28 -11.12 19.88
C ILE A 698 23.99 -11.06 20.70
N ASP A 699 23.94 -10.21 21.74
CA ASP A 699 22.75 -10.05 22.59
C ASP A 699 21.53 -9.59 21.80
N PHE A 700 21.75 -8.73 20.80
CA PHE A 700 20.69 -8.29 19.90
C PHE A 700 20.11 -9.46 19.09
N LEU A 701 20.97 -10.30 18.52
CA LEU A 701 20.54 -11.46 17.74
C LEU A 701 19.82 -12.48 18.64
N ILE A 702 20.31 -12.71 19.87
CA ILE A 702 19.63 -13.56 20.86
C ILE A 702 18.24 -13.01 21.20
N ASN A 703 18.13 -11.71 21.46
CA ASN A 703 16.84 -11.07 21.76
C ASN A 703 15.86 -11.16 20.58
N TRP A 704 16.36 -10.96 19.36
CA TRP A 704 15.55 -11.13 18.16
C TRP A 704 15.06 -12.57 18.02
N THR A 705 15.95 -13.56 18.21
CA THR A 705 15.59 -14.98 18.16
C THR A 705 14.59 -15.34 19.26
N GLU A 706 14.71 -14.81 20.47
CA GLU A 706 13.72 -14.99 21.55
C GLU A 706 12.34 -14.50 21.13
N ARG A 707 12.25 -13.27 20.60
CA ARG A 707 10.96 -12.65 20.30
C ARG A 707 10.32 -13.22 19.02
N MET A 708 11.13 -13.53 18.01
CA MET A 708 10.68 -13.88 16.66
C MET A 708 10.72 -15.37 16.35
N MET A 709 11.68 -16.12 16.89
CA MET A 709 11.74 -17.57 16.68
C MET A 709 11.03 -18.31 17.82
N THR A 710 11.52 -18.14 19.04
CA THR A 710 10.97 -18.82 20.22
C THR A 710 9.54 -18.36 20.50
N GLY A 711 9.30 -17.03 20.50
CA GLY A 711 7.99 -16.43 20.72
C GLY A 711 6.92 -16.85 19.71
N LEU A 712 7.32 -17.29 18.51
CA LEU A 712 6.43 -17.78 17.44
C LEU A 712 6.53 -19.30 17.24
N LYS A 713 7.24 -20.00 18.12
CA LYS A 713 7.44 -21.46 18.08
C LYS A 713 8.04 -21.98 16.75
N LEU A 714 8.82 -21.15 16.05
CA LEU A 714 9.65 -21.57 14.92
C LEU A 714 10.87 -22.31 15.45
N ASN A 715 11.32 -23.35 14.74
CA ASN A 715 12.33 -24.27 15.26
C ASN A 715 13.52 -24.51 14.33
N PHE A 716 13.59 -23.81 13.20
CA PHE A 716 14.71 -23.91 12.29
C PHE A 716 15.13 -22.52 11.82
N LEU A 717 16.38 -22.14 12.09
CA LEU A 717 16.94 -20.84 11.69
C LEU A 717 18.08 -21.05 10.69
N MET A 718 17.84 -20.74 9.42
CA MET A 718 18.90 -20.59 8.44
C MET A 718 19.45 -19.17 8.50
N ILE A 719 20.74 -18.99 8.78
CA ILE A 719 21.35 -17.68 9.02
C ILE A 719 22.59 -17.48 8.15
N GLU A 720 22.59 -16.42 7.35
CA GLU A 720 23.74 -16.04 6.53
C GLU A 720 24.87 -15.51 7.41
N LEU A 721 25.99 -16.24 7.50
CA LEU A 721 27.12 -15.87 8.36
C LEU A 721 28.39 -15.52 7.60
N GLY A 722 28.51 -15.94 6.33
CA GLY A 722 29.69 -15.77 5.49
C GLY A 722 30.37 -14.39 5.61
N GLY A 723 29.58 -13.33 5.46
CA GLY A 723 30.05 -11.95 5.52
C GLY A 723 30.20 -11.34 6.92
N LEU A 724 29.75 -11.99 8.01
CA LEU A 724 29.64 -11.38 9.34
C LEU A 724 30.60 -11.95 10.39
N VAL A 725 31.20 -13.11 10.12
CA VAL A 725 32.04 -13.83 11.08
C VAL A 725 33.51 -13.39 11.00
N ILE A 726 34.16 -13.36 12.15
CA ILE A 726 35.62 -13.19 12.28
C ILE A 726 36.26 -14.58 12.26
N TYR A 727 36.91 -14.93 11.15
CA TYR A 727 37.50 -16.25 10.92
C TYR A 727 38.88 -16.38 11.56
N LYS A 728 39.12 -17.48 12.27
CA LYS A 728 40.40 -17.80 12.91
C LYS A 728 41.39 -18.41 11.91
N ARG A 729 40.93 -19.27 11.00
CA ARG A 729 41.75 -19.95 10.00
C ARG A 729 42.12 -19.07 8.81
N ARG A 730 41.29 -18.07 8.51
CA ARG A 730 41.43 -17.16 7.36
C ARG A 730 41.43 -15.69 7.80
N PRO A 731 42.41 -15.25 8.62
CA PRO A 731 42.45 -13.89 9.15
C PRO A 731 42.52 -12.80 8.08
N GLU A 732 42.96 -13.12 6.86
CA GLU A 732 42.95 -12.24 5.71
C GLU A 732 41.55 -11.76 5.28
N LEU A 733 40.48 -12.46 5.70
CA LEU A 733 39.08 -12.09 5.44
C LEU A 733 38.46 -11.21 6.53
N ASN A 734 39.20 -10.89 7.60
CA ASN A 734 38.68 -10.17 8.77
C ASN A 734 38.82 -8.66 8.64
N GLY A 735 37.87 -8.01 7.96
CA GLY A 735 37.75 -6.56 7.98
C GLY A 735 37.02 -6.00 9.19
N ILE A 736 36.98 -4.67 9.27
CA ILE A 736 36.32 -3.92 10.34
C ILE A 736 34.81 -4.17 10.39
N GLU A 737 34.23 -4.63 9.27
CA GLU A 737 32.80 -4.88 9.10
C GLU A 737 32.34 -6.22 9.65
N LYS A 738 33.25 -7.11 10.08
CA LYS A 738 32.89 -8.37 10.74
C LYS A 738 32.42 -8.11 12.18
N HIS A 739 31.44 -8.90 12.62
CA HIS A 739 30.68 -8.71 13.86
C HIS A 739 30.91 -9.81 14.90
N PHE A 740 30.84 -11.08 14.47
CA PHE A 740 30.68 -12.20 15.39
C PHE A 740 31.98 -12.98 15.56
N SER A 741 32.41 -13.11 16.82
CA SER A 741 33.51 -14.01 17.20
C SER A 741 33.02 -15.45 17.34
N MET A 742 33.94 -16.41 17.40
CA MET A 742 33.58 -17.82 17.68
C MET A 742 32.85 -17.98 19.03
N ALA A 743 33.25 -17.21 20.06
CA ALA A 743 32.59 -17.26 21.36
C ALA A 743 31.14 -16.74 21.30
N ASP A 744 30.88 -15.70 20.49
CA ASP A 744 29.53 -15.22 20.22
C ASP A 744 28.69 -16.32 19.56
N LEU A 745 29.25 -16.99 18.55
CA LEU A 745 28.56 -18.07 17.83
C LEU A 745 28.27 -19.28 18.73
N THR A 746 29.20 -19.67 19.61
CA THR A 746 28.96 -20.73 20.61
C THR A 746 27.81 -20.34 21.53
N ARG A 747 27.83 -19.12 22.09
CA ARG A 747 26.77 -18.63 22.99
C ARG A 747 25.40 -18.60 22.28
N PHE A 748 25.37 -18.21 21.01
CA PHE A 748 24.14 -18.20 20.22
C PHE A 748 23.64 -19.62 19.90
N ALA A 749 24.52 -20.54 19.55
CA ALA A 749 24.17 -21.94 19.32
C ALA A 749 23.63 -22.61 20.60
N ASP A 750 24.24 -22.34 21.76
CA ASP A 750 23.77 -22.82 23.06
C ASP A 750 22.35 -22.34 23.35
N TYR A 751 22.10 -21.04 23.16
CA TYR A 751 20.78 -20.45 23.29
C TYR A 751 19.75 -21.12 22.36
N CYS A 752 20.10 -21.34 21.08
CA CYS A 752 19.19 -21.97 20.13
C CYS A 752 18.87 -23.43 20.52
N ARG A 753 19.88 -24.22 20.92
CA ARG A 753 19.68 -25.59 21.40
C ARG A 753 18.79 -25.66 22.64
N ASP A 754 18.99 -24.73 23.58
CA ASP A 754 18.17 -24.61 24.79
C ASP A 754 16.70 -24.27 24.49
N ASN A 755 16.39 -23.78 23.29
CA ASN A 755 15.04 -23.40 22.86
C ASN A 755 14.54 -24.25 21.68
N PHE A 756 15.14 -25.41 21.43
CA PHE A 756 14.77 -26.34 20.35
C PHE A 756 14.78 -25.70 18.95
N ILE A 757 15.73 -24.80 18.71
CA ILE A 757 15.98 -24.20 17.41
C ILE A 757 17.23 -24.85 16.81
N ASP A 758 17.05 -25.58 15.72
CA ASP A 758 18.18 -26.05 14.91
C ASP A 758 18.69 -24.87 14.07
N VAL A 759 19.98 -24.54 14.22
CA VAL A 759 20.62 -23.47 13.45
C VAL A 759 21.34 -24.05 12.25
N CYS A 760 21.12 -23.45 11.08
CA CYS A 760 21.77 -23.77 9.82
C CYS A 760 22.61 -22.56 9.36
N PRO A 761 23.90 -22.50 9.73
CA PRO A 761 24.84 -21.53 9.18
C PRO A 761 24.89 -21.60 7.64
N ALA A 762 24.84 -20.44 6.99
CA ALA A 762 24.80 -20.34 5.53
C ALA A 762 25.88 -19.42 4.95
N TRP A 763 26.36 -19.78 3.76
CA TRP A 763 27.31 -19.04 2.94
C TRP A 763 26.82 -18.98 1.50
N GLN A 764 27.09 -17.87 0.81
CA GLN A 764 26.96 -17.81 -0.64
C GLN A 764 28.23 -18.38 -1.27
N VAL A 765 28.12 -19.49 -1.98
CA VAL A 765 29.26 -20.18 -2.62
C VAL A 765 29.04 -20.28 -4.12
N GLY A 766 30.07 -19.96 -4.90
CA GLY A 766 30.01 -19.77 -6.34
C GLY A 766 29.27 -18.48 -6.68
N GLY A 767 27.96 -18.56 -6.85
CA GLY A 767 27.08 -17.38 -6.93
C GLY A 767 27.20 -16.47 -5.70
N HIS A 768 26.91 -15.18 -5.88
CA HIS A 768 26.84 -14.17 -4.80
C HIS A 768 28.06 -14.10 -3.84
N SER A 769 29.25 -14.53 -4.29
CA SER A 769 30.44 -14.74 -3.45
C SER A 769 31.18 -13.46 -3.02
N SER A 770 30.51 -12.31 -3.06
CA SER A 770 31.13 -10.99 -2.76
C SER A 770 31.74 -10.89 -1.35
N TRP A 771 31.22 -11.65 -0.38
CA TRP A 771 31.77 -11.70 0.99
C TRP A 771 33.23 -12.16 1.05
N LEU A 772 33.65 -12.99 0.09
CA LEU A 772 35.02 -13.48 -0.07
C LEU A 772 35.76 -12.70 -1.17
N LEU A 773 35.14 -12.48 -2.33
CA LEU A 773 35.79 -11.89 -3.50
C LEU A 773 36.22 -10.43 -3.30
N ASN A 774 35.59 -9.69 -2.38
CA ASN A 774 36.05 -8.35 -2.00
C ASN A 774 37.42 -8.37 -1.29
N TYR A 775 37.82 -9.52 -0.72
CA TYR A 775 39.12 -9.73 -0.10
C TYR A 775 40.11 -10.41 -1.03
N LEU A 776 39.63 -11.39 -1.79
CA LEU A 776 40.43 -12.24 -2.66
C LEU A 776 39.88 -12.16 -4.10
N PRO A 777 40.12 -11.05 -4.83
CA PRO A 777 39.57 -10.85 -6.16
C PRO A 777 40.10 -11.85 -7.19
N ASP A 778 41.29 -12.42 -6.96
CA ASP A 778 41.90 -13.45 -7.83
C ASP A 778 41.16 -14.79 -7.78
N MET A 779 40.26 -14.98 -6.80
CA MET A 779 39.40 -16.15 -6.71
C MET A 779 38.09 -16.01 -7.50
N ARG A 780 37.90 -14.89 -8.23
CA ARG A 780 36.73 -14.68 -9.09
C ARG A 780 36.91 -15.41 -10.40
N GLU A 781 35.85 -16.07 -10.86
CA GLU A 781 35.81 -16.67 -12.18
C GLU A 781 35.80 -15.59 -13.28
N LYS A 782 36.69 -15.71 -14.26
CA LYS A 782 36.80 -14.77 -15.37
C LYS A 782 35.52 -14.80 -16.23
N GLY A 783 35.05 -13.63 -16.65
CA GLY A 783 33.81 -13.48 -17.43
C GLY A 783 32.58 -13.11 -16.58
N TRP A 784 32.68 -13.15 -15.24
CA TRP A 784 31.52 -13.04 -14.34
C TRP A 784 31.78 -12.07 -13.19
N SER A 785 30.81 -11.22 -12.86
CA SER A 785 31.03 -10.13 -11.90
C SER A 785 31.00 -10.53 -10.41
N GLY A 786 30.33 -11.65 -10.07
CA GLY A 786 30.14 -12.10 -8.69
C GLY A 786 30.27 -13.61 -8.47
N GLN A 787 30.84 -14.32 -9.46
CA GLN A 787 31.03 -15.77 -9.43
C GLN A 787 32.41 -16.10 -8.86
N GLY A 788 32.47 -16.91 -7.81
CA GLY A 788 33.70 -17.52 -7.34
C GLY A 788 34.11 -18.70 -8.22
N ASP A 789 35.41 -18.85 -8.45
CA ASP A 789 35.97 -19.91 -9.30
C ASP A 789 36.04 -21.24 -8.52
N ALA A 790 34.95 -22.00 -8.52
CA ALA A 790 34.89 -23.32 -7.90
C ALA A 790 35.74 -24.39 -8.61
N SER A 791 36.28 -24.08 -9.81
CA SER A 791 37.23 -24.97 -10.48
C SER A 791 38.66 -24.82 -9.94
N ASN A 792 38.95 -23.71 -9.24
CA ASN A 792 40.21 -23.49 -8.54
C ASN A 792 40.18 -24.19 -7.16
N PRO A 793 41.08 -25.15 -6.89
CA PRO A 793 41.07 -25.90 -5.63
C PRO A 793 41.34 -25.04 -4.38
N GLU A 794 42.06 -23.91 -4.49
CA GLU A 794 42.30 -23.04 -3.33
C GLU A 794 41.02 -22.30 -2.91
N TYR A 795 40.12 -21.96 -3.85
CA TYR A 795 38.85 -21.30 -3.54
C TYR A 795 37.98 -22.14 -2.58
N LEU A 796 37.79 -23.42 -2.89
CA LEU A 796 37.01 -24.32 -2.02
C LEU A 796 37.69 -24.58 -0.69
N LYS A 797 39.02 -24.69 -0.66
CA LYS A 797 39.78 -24.84 0.58
C LYS A 797 39.58 -23.65 1.52
N ILE A 798 39.61 -22.41 1.01
CA ILE A 798 39.32 -21.20 1.80
C ILE A 798 37.92 -21.26 2.39
N ILE A 799 36.92 -21.65 1.60
CA ILE A 799 35.53 -21.76 2.05
C ILE A 799 35.39 -22.83 3.14
N PHE A 800 35.97 -24.01 2.96
CA PHE A 800 35.89 -25.08 3.96
C PHE A 800 36.62 -24.71 5.26
N ASP A 801 37.74 -23.99 5.20
CA ASP A 801 38.38 -23.44 6.40
C ASP A 801 37.44 -22.48 7.16
N CYS A 802 36.74 -21.59 6.43
CA CYS A 802 35.77 -20.67 7.01
C CYS A 802 34.57 -21.41 7.63
N MET A 803 34.04 -22.42 6.93
CA MET A 803 32.95 -23.26 7.43
C MET A 803 33.39 -24.06 8.67
N GLN A 804 34.63 -24.57 8.69
CA GLN A 804 35.14 -25.36 9.81
C GLN A 804 35.23 -24.53 11.10
N ASP A 805 35.66 -23.27 11.04
CA ASP A 805 35.65 -22.39 12.21
C ASP A 805 34.25 -22.28 12.83
N VAL A 806 33.21 -22.10 12.00
CA VAL A 806 31.82 -21.99 12.46
C VAL A 806 31.27 -23.33 12.93
N ILE A 807 31.62 -24.44 12.28
CA ILE A 807 31.26 -25.79 12.70
C ILE A 807 31.86 -26.11 14.08
N ASP A 808 33.14 -25.81 14.28
CA ASP A 808 33.83 -26.00 15.56
C ASP A 808 33.17 -25.19 16.69
N ALA A 809 32.70 -23.97 16.39
CA ALA A 809 32.06 -23.09 17.37
C ALA A 809 30.60 -23.45 17.69
N MET A 810 29.82 -23.86 16.68
CA MET A 810 28.36 -24.02 16.80
C MET A 810 27.90 -25.48 16.88
N SER A 811 28.72 -26.44 16.42
CA SER A 811 28.34 -27.86 16.26
C SER A 811 26.97 -28.06 15.57
N PRO A 812 26.74 -27.45 14.39
CA PRO A 812 25.42 -27.46 13.75
C PRO A 812 25.08 -28.83 13.16
N LYS A 813 23.79 -29.19 13.15
CA LYS A 813 23.29 -30.39 12.43
C LYS A 813 23.14 -30.16 10.93
N TYR A 814 23.02 -28.89 10.54
CA TYR A 814 22.72 -28.46 9.18
C TYR A 814 23.63 -27.31 8.78
N ILE A 815 24.04 -27.28 7.51
CA ILE A 815 24.66 -26.10 6.90
C ILE A 815 24.12 -25.87 5.50
N SER A 816 24.32 -24.67 4.95
CA SER A 816 23.92 -24.38 3.58
C SER A 816 25.00 -23.61 2.83
N PRO A 817 25.48 -24.09 1.68
CA PRO A 817 26.25 -23.29 0.74
C PRO A 817 25.35 -22.44 -0.18
N LYS A 818 24.03 -22.45 0.08
CA LYS A 818 22.93 -21.89 -0.72
C LYS A 818 22.89 -22.45 -2.14
N CYS A 819 23.89 -22.14 -2.97
CA CYS A 819 24.05 -22.64 -4.34
C CYS A 819 23.01 -22.09 -5.33
N ASP A 820 22.49 -20.88 -5.09
CA ASP A 820 21.58 -20.17 -6.00
C ASP A 820 22.33 -19.29 -7.02
N GLU A 821 21.74 -19.13 -8.20
CA GLU A 821 22.09 -18.13 -9.23
C GLU A 821 23.57 -18.10 -9.68
N TRP A 822 24.19 -19.27 -9.83
CA TRP A 822 25.52 -19.38 -10.45
C TRP A 822 25.48 -18.88 -11.90
N TRP A 823 26.54 -18.16 -12.32
CA TRP A 823 26.67 -17.59 -13.66
C TRP A 823 25.52 -16.66 -14.08
N HIS A 824 24.93 -15.93 -13.12
CA HIS A 824 23.81 -15.03 -13.40
C HIS A 824 24.21 -13.72 -14.11
N LYS A 825 25.32 -13.07 -13.69
CA LYS A 825 25.70 -11.72 -14.17
C LYS A 825 27.04 -11.69 -14.90
N ARG A 826 26.98 -11.76 -16.23
CA ARG A 826 28.11 -11.70 -17.16
C ARG A 826 28.79 -10.33 -17.16
N ASN A 827 30.11 -10.33 -17.31
CA ASN A 827 30.91 -9.15 -17.61
C ASN A 827 31.22 -9.12 -19.11
N ASN A 828 30.53 -8.27 -19.88
CA ASN A 828 30.57 -8.29 -21.34
C ASN A 828 31.94 -7.91 -21.94
N ASP A 829 32.79 -7.24 -21.15
CA ASP A 829 34.13 -6.81 -21.57
C ASP A 829 35.20 -7.91 -21.39
N GLU A 830 34.85 -9.06 -20.81
CA GLU A 830 35.77 -10.16 -20.57
C GLU A 830 35.49 -11.36 -21.48
N ILE A 831 36.56 -11.93 -22.05
CA ILE A 831 36.48 -13.21 -22.77
C ILE A 831 36.20 -14.32 -21.74
N VAL A 832 35.08 -15.00 -21.93
CA VAL A 832 34.67 -16.17 -21.15
C VAL A 832 35.37 -17.40 -21.71
N PRO A 833 36.13 -18.16 -20.90
CA PRO A 833 36.70 -19.44 -21.33
C PRO A 833 35.61 -20.43 -21.74
N VAL A 834 35.89 -21.28 -22.75
CA VAL A 834 34.99 -22.39 -23.13
C VAL A 834 34.98 -23.50 -22.07
N LEU A 835 36.10 -23.66 -21.36
CA LEU A 835 36.27 -24.59 -20.25
C LEU A 835 36.95 -23.88 -19.08
N HIS A 836 36.49 -24.18 -17.87
CA HIS A 836 36.99 -23.62 -16.61
C HIS A 836 37.95 -24.62 -15.97
N ASN A 837 39.25 -24.36 -16.05
CA ASN A 837 40.31 -25.32 -15.69
C ASN A 837 40.11 -26.73 -16.29
N GLY A 838 39.70 -26.76 -17.57
CA GLY A 838 39.49 -28.00 -18.32
C GLY A 838 38.12 -28.68 -18.09
N LYS A 839 37.20 -28.04 -17.36
CA LYS A 839 35.87 -28.57 -17.03
C LYS A 839 34.75 -27.70 -17.62
N THR A 840 33.61 -28.31 -17.91
CA THR A 840 32.36 -27.60 -18.20
C THR A 840 31.74 -27.06 -16.91
N GLU A 841 30.86 -26.07 -17.02
CA GLU A 841 30.09 -25.53 -15.89
C GLU A 841 29.35 -26.63 -15.11
N SER A 842 28.69 -27.56 -15.81
CA SER A 842 28.01 -28.71 -15.19
C SER A 842 28.96 -29.63 -14.43
N GLN A 843 30.18 -29.84 -14.92
CA GLN A 843 31.17 -30.65 -14.22
C GLN A 843 31.75 -29.90 -13.01
N VAL A 844 31.96 -28.58 -13.11
CA VAL A 844 32.40 -27.74 -11.98
C VAL A 844 31.37 -27.77 -10.84
N LEU A 845 30.09 -27.55 -11.15
CA LEU A 845 29.02 -27.59 -10.16
C LEU A 845 28.89 -28.97 -9.51
N LEU A 846 28.97 -30.04 -10.30
CA LEU A 846 28.93 -31.41 -9.77
C LEU A 846 30.11 -31.69 -8.83
N ASP A 847 31.32 -31.34 -9.24
CA ASP A 847 32.52 -31.56 -8.42
C ASP A 847 32.44 -30.79 -7.10
N PHE A 848 31.90 -29.57 -7.12
CA PHE A 848 31.64 -28.79 -5.92
C PHE A 848 30.65 -29.51 -4.99
N LEU A 849 29.50 -29.95 -5.51
CA LEU A 849 28.48 -30.64 -4.71
C LEU A 849 29.01 -31.97 -4.13
N LEU A 850 29.83 -32.72 -4.87
CA LEU A 850 30.44 -33.95 -4.35
C LEU A 850 31.42 -33.66 -3.21
N GLN A 851 32.29 -32.65 -3.36
CA GLN A 851 33.24 -32.24 -2.32
C GLN A 851 32.54 -31.67 -1.08
N MET A 852 31.48 -30.88 -1.28
CA MET A 852 30.67 -30.32 -0.19
C MET A 852 29.96 -31.43 0.61
N HIS A 853 29.41 -32.43 -0.08
CA HIS A 853 28.83 -33.60 0.59
C HIS A 853 29.89 -34.38 1.35
N GLU A 854 31.07 -34.63 0.77
CA GLU A 854 32.16 -35.32 1.47
C GLU A 854 32.60 -34.57 2.74
N PHE A 855 32.76 -33.25 2.67
CA PHE A 855 33.12 -32.41 3.80
C PHE A 855 32.09 -32.47 4.94
N THR A 856 30.80 -32.46 4.60
CA THR A 856 29.70 -32.48 5.58
C THR A 856 29.42 -33.87 6.14
N ALA A 857 29.39 -34.90 5.29
CA ALA A 857 29.12 -36.29 5.67
C ALA A 857 30.17 -36.83 6.67
N ARG A 858 31.45 -36.48 6.50
CA ARG A 858 32.53 -36.84 7.46
C ARG A 858 32.28 -36.34 8.89
N GLN A 859 31.44 -35.31 9.03
CA GLN A 859 31.14 -34.65 10.29
C GLN A 859 29.70 -34.92 10.76
N GLY A 860 28.93 -35.75 10.05
CA GLY A 860 27.53 -36.04 10.38
C GLY A 860 26.57 -34.86 10.17
N ILE A 861 26.93 -33.92 9.29
CA ILE A 861 26.15 -32.72 9.00
C ILE A 861 25.38 -32.91 7.70
N ARG A 862 24.11 -32.48 7.65
CA ARG A 862 23.30 -32.49 6.43
C ARG A 862 23.32 -31.13 5.75
N ALA A 863 23.40 -31.09 4.43
CA ALA A 863 23.47 -29.84 3.67
C ALA A 863 22.14 -29.48 2.98
N LEU A 864 21.80 -28.19 3.00
CA LEU A 864 20.64 -27.60 2.32
C LEU A 864 21.10 -26.80 1.10
N ILE A 865 20.51 -27.03 -0.07
CA ILE A 865 20.85 -26.30 -1.32
C ILE A 865 19.58 -25.83 -2.04
N PHE A 866 19.64 -24.67 -2.67
CA PHE A 866 18.55 -24.15 -3.50
C PHE A 866 18.40 -24.92 -4.80
N HIS A 867 17.14 -25.00 -5.24
CA HIS A 867 16.74 -25.83 -6.36
C HIS A 867 17.11 -25.27 -7.74
N ASP A 868 17.28 -23.96 -7.89
CA ASP A 868 17.20 -23.25 -9.17
C ASP A 868 18.27 -23.68 -10.17
N MET A 869 19.48 -24.03 -9.69
CA MET A 869 20.57 -24.51 -10.53
C MET A 869 20.45 -26.01 -10.89
N LEU A 870 19.50 -26.75 -10.30
CA LEU A 870 19.39 -28.20 -10.40
C LEU A 870 18.12 -28.69 -11.13
N THR A 871 17.26 -27.76 -11.54
CA THR A 871 16.00 -28.04 -12.22
C THR A 871 16.01 -27.61 -13.70
N PRO A 872 15.34 -28.34 -14.61
CA PRO A 872 15.15 -27.88 -15.99
C PRO A 872 14.16 -26.71 -16.11
N TYR A 873 13.38 -26.42 -15.06
CA TYR A 873 12.32 -25.41 -15.12
C TYR A 873 12.85 -23.99 -14.85
N HIS A 874 14.01 -23.84 -14.20
CA HIS A 874 14.62 -22.56 -13.85
C HIS A 874 16.02 -22.38 -14.47
N SER A 875 17.01 -21.97 -13.67
CA SER A 875 18.37 -21.62 -14.11
C SER A 875 19.18 -22.85 -14.52
N GLY A 876 18.82 -24.02 -14.00
CA GLY A 876 19.51 -25.28 -14.26
C GLY A 876 19.47 -25.72 -15.73
N LYS A 877 18.56 -25.18 -16.56
CA LYS A 877 18.56 -25.39 -18.02
C LYS A 877 19.79 -24.77 -18.70
N ASN A 878 20.31 -23.67 -18.16
CA ASN A 878 21.53 -23.05 -18.67
C ASN A 878 22.68 -24.03 -18.44
N TYR A 879 23.57 -24.19 -19.41
CA TYR A 879 24.73 -25.08 -19.33
C TYR A 879 24.42 -26.55 -18.99
N ASP A 880 23.17 -26.99 -19.20
CA ASP A 880 22.72 -28.35 -18.91
C ASP A 880 22.94 -28.80 -17.45
N LEU A 881 22.94 -27.87 -16.49
CA LEU A 881 23.23 -28.16 -15.09
C LEU A 881 22.24 -29.16 -14.48
N TYR A 882 20.96 -29.09 -14.84
CA TYR A 882 19.94 -30.02 -14.34
C TYR A 882 20.26 -31.50 -14.64
N LYS A 883 21.08 -31.80 -15.66
CA LYS A 883 21.47 -33.18 -16.01
C LYS A 883 22.37 -33.83 -14.97
N ILE A 884 22.97 -33.06 -14.06
CA ILE A 884 23.84 -33.61 -13.00
C ILE A 884 23.04 -34.21 -11.84
N ILE A 885 21.73 -33.92 -11.74
CA ILE A 885 20.90 -34.26 -10.58
C ILE A 885 20.97 -35.75 -10.21
N ASP A 886 21.09 -36.64 -11.20
CA ASP A 886 21.09 -38.07 -10.95
C ASP A 886 22.41 -38.55 -10.32
N ARG A 887 23.46 -37.73 -10.39
CA ARG A 887 24.82 -38.00 -9.89
C ARG A 887 25.10 -37.39 -8.51
N ILE A 888 24.23 -36.51 -7.98
CA ILE A 888 24.45 -35.88 -6.67
C ILE A 888 23.89 -36.73 -5.51
N PRO A 889 24.47 -36.72 -4.31
CA PRO A 889 23.98 -37.48 -3.16
C PRO A 889 22.53 -37.13 -2.77
N ARG A 890 21.72 -38.12 -2.41
CA ARG A 890 20.30 -37.92 -2.06
C ARG A 890 20.06 -37.43 -0.63
N ASP A 891 21.11 -37.30 0.16
CA ASP A 891 21.04 -36.77 1.52
C ASP A 891 20.85 -35.24 1.56
N TYR A 892 21.13 -34.53 0.47
CA TYR A 892 20.83 -33.10 0.33
C TYR A 892 19.33 -32.81 0.53
N ILE A 893 19.05 -31.71 1.21
CA ILE A 893 17.69 -31.16 1.31
C ILE A 893 17.57 -30.01 0.30
N ILE A 894 16.67 -30.18 -0.67
CA ILE A 894 16.43 -29.18 -1.71
C ILE A 894 15.51 -28.09 -1.18
N GLN A 895 15.90 -26.83 -1.37
CA GLN A 895 15.17 -25.64 -0.93
C GLN A 895 14.46 -24.99 -2.11
N GLN A 896 13.13 -25.04 -2.10
CA GLN A 896 12.28 -24.39 -3.11
C GLN A 896 12.01 -22.94 -2.70
N TRP A 897 12.58 -21.97 -3.44
CA TRP A 897 12.45 -20.54 -3.10
C TRP A 897 11.51 -19.76 -4.03
N THR A 898 11.26 -20.24 -5.25
CA THR A 898 10.35 -19.61 -6.23
C THR A 898 8.97 -20.27 -6.21
N GLY A 899 7.93 -19.47 -6.47
CA GLY A 899 6.53 -19.93 -6.55
C GLY A 899 6.03 -20.15 -7.98
N GLU A 900 6.86 -19.88 -8.98
CA GLU A 900 6.46 -19.73 -10.39
C GLU A 900 6.36 -21.07 -11.15
N GLU A 901 7.09 -22.09 -10.71
CA GLU A 901 7.17 -23.46 -11.27
C GLU A 901 7.07 -24.50 -10.14
N TYR A 902 6.20 -24.20 -9.16
CA TYR A 902 6.21 -24.86 -7.85
C TYR A 902 5.97 -26.37 -7.95
N LEU A 903 5.10 -26.80 -8.86
CA LEU A 903 4.71 -28.19 -9.02
C LEU A 903 5.76 -29.03 -9.75
N GLU A 904 6.25 -28.50 -10.85
CA GLU A 904 7.21 -29.15 -11.71
C GLU A 904 8.50 -29.40 -10.96
N ASN A 905 8.97 -28.38 -10.21
CA ASN A 905 10.13 -28.51 -9.35
C ASN A 905 9.93 -29.53 -8.24
N LEU A 906 8.82 -29.44 -7.50
CA LEU A 906 8.55 -30.32 -6.37
C LEU A 906 8.52 -31.78 -6.80
N ASN A 907 7.71 -32.12 -7.80
CA ASN A 907 7.64 -33.48 -8.33
C ASN A 907 9.00 -33.95 -8.87
N TYR A 908 9.71 -33.09 -9.61
CA TYR A 908 11.01 -33.45 -10.18
C TYR A 908 12.05 -33.88 -9.13
N PHE A 909 12.11 -33.18 -7.99
CA PHE A 909 13.05 -33.54 -6.92
C PHE A 909 12.54 -34.71 -6.08
N THR A 910 11.24 -34.77 -5.74
CA THR A 910 10.69 -35.87 -4.95
C THR A 910 10.76 -37.20 -5.69
N ASP A 911 10.45 -37.22 -6.99
CA ASP A 911 10.53 -38.42 -7.84
C ASP A 911 11.97 -38.95 -7.96
N LYS A 912 12.96 -38.07 -7.76
CA LYS A 912 14.39 -38.40 -7.74
C LYS A 912 14.93 -38.75 -6.34
N GLY A 913 14.05 -38.80 -5.34
CA GLY A 913 14.35 -39.24 -3.99
C GLY A 913 14.92 -38.17 -3.05
N PHE A 914 14.80 -36.88 -3.38
CA PHE A 914 15.24 -35.80 -2.51
C PHE A 914 14.15 -35.38 -1.52
N SER A 915 14.56 -34.94 -0.32
CA SER A 915 13.68 -34.19 0.57
C SER A 915 13.60 -32.74 0.07
N VAL A 916 12.39 -32.21 -0.05
CA VAL A 916 12.15 -30.84 -0.50
C VAL A 916 11.49 -30.05 0.63
N TRP A 917 12.08 -28.90 0.98
CA TRP A 917 11.49 -27.93 1.88
C TRP A 917 11.19 -26.62 1.16
N GLY A 918 10.08 -25.98 1.53
CA GLY A 918 9.81 -24.63 1.06
C GLY A 918 10.66 -23.63 1.83
N ASN A 919 11.30 -22.71 1.11
CA ASN A 919 12.16 -21.67 1.67
C ASN A 919 12.07 -20.43 0.78
N ALA A 920 10.88 -19.86 0.79
CA ALA A 920 10.47 -18.73 -0.04
C ALA A 920 11.33 -17.49 0.18
N THR A 921 11.59 -16.70 -0.87
CA THR A 921 11.96 -15.30 -0.69
C THR A 921 10.69 -14.49 -0.40
N GLY A 922 10.54 -13.99 0.83
CA GLY A 922 9.26 -13.51 1.38
C GLY A 922 8.34 -14.66 1.81
N TYR A 923 7.03 -14.44 1.96
CA TYR A 923 6.06 -15.49 2.33
C TYR A 923 5.16 -15.91 1.15
N PHE A 924 4.99 -17.21 0.97
CA PHE A 924 3.90 -17.80 0.17
C PHE A 924 3.24 -18.96 0.94
N GLY A 925 1.91 -19.04 0.83
CA GLY A 925 1.13 -20.14 1.38
C GLY A 925 1.19 -21.38 0.47
N VAL A 926 1.00 -22.57 1.05
CA VAL A 926 0.98 -23.84 0.32
C VAL A 926 -0.47 -24.34 0.17
N PRO A 927 -1.00 -24.43 -1.06
CA PRO A 927 -2.33 -24.99 -1.32
C PRO A 927 -2.49 -26.44 -0.82
N ASN A 928 -3.69 -26.78 -0.33
CA ASN A 928 -4.01 -28.10 0.26
C ASN A 928 -3.51 -29.31 -0.54
N LYS A 929 -3.66 -29.28 -1.87
CA LYS A 929 -3.25 -30.38 -2.76
C LYS A 929 -1.76 -30.68 -2.75
N TYR A 930 -0.90 -29.75 -2.35
CA TYR A 930 0.55 -29.90 -2.40
C TYR A 930 1.20 -30.18 -1.04
N LYS A 931 0.47 -29.92 0.05
CA LYS A 931 0.96 -30.12 1.41
C LYS A 931 1.56 -31.51 1.69
N PRO A 932 1.02 -32.62 1.16
CA PRO A 932 1.60 -33.95 1.42
C PRO A 932 3.05 -34.12 0.93
N LEU A 933 3.51 -33.25 0.02
CA LEU A 933 4.84 -33.30 -0.57
C LEU A 933 5.89 -32.50 0.23
N PHE A 934 5.48 -31.76 1.27
CA PHE A 934 6.37 -30.97 2.11
C PHE A 934 6.68 -31.68 3.42
N SER A 935 7.98 -31.84 3.71
CA SER A 935 8.46 -32.29 5.03
C SER A 935 8.92 -31.15 5.93
N GLY A 936 9.00 -29.92 5.39
CA GLY A 936 9.35 -28.70 6.09
C GLY A 936 9.00 -27.48 5.22
N HIS A 937 8.63 -26.37 5.84
CA HIS A 937 8.27 -25.15 5.11
C HIS A 937 8.70 -23.90 5.87
N GLY A 938 8.97 -22.84 5.12
CA GLY A 938 9.61 -21.65 5.62
C GLY A 938 9.66 -20.51 4.62
N ALA A 939 10.15 -19.38 5.11
CA ALA A 939 10.28 -18.14 4.36
C ALA A 939 11.49 -17.33 4.85
N SER A 940 11.94 -16.42 3.99
CA SER A 940 13.00 -15.47 4.32
C SER A 940 12.46 -14.15 4.84
N ILE A 941 13.14 -13.58 5.83
CA ILE A 941 13.09 -12.14 6.09
C ILE A 941 14.32 -11.54 5.42
N TYR A 942 14.10 -10.95 4.25
CA TYR A 942 15.18 -10.41 3.45
C TYR A 942 15.67 -9.08 4.07
N ASN A 943 16.98 -8.81 3.99
CA ASN A 943 17.62 -7.61 4.56
C ASN A 943 17.56 -7.51 6.10
N GLY A 944 17.75 -8.63 6.80
CA GLY A 944 17.86 -8.67 8.26
C GLY A 944 16.53 -8.45 8.98
N TYR A 945 16.45 -7.41 9.82
CA TYR A 945 15.43 -7.27 10.87
C TYR A 945 14.16 -6.50 10.44
N GLY A 946 13.87 -6.42 9.13
CA GLY A 946 12.65 -5.80 8.60
C GLY A 946 12.84 -4.58 7.67
N ASN A 947 13.97 -4.48 6.97
CA ASN A 947 14.37 -3.24 6.29
C ASN A 947 13.66 -2.97 4.96
N TYR A 948 13.07 -1.77 4.84
CA TYR A 948 12.15 -1.40 3.78
C TYR A 948 12.72 -0.28 2.87
N HIS A 949 13.04 -0.61 1.62
CA HIS A 949 13.69 0.32 0.67
C HIS A 949 12.83 1.54 0.27
N SER A 950 11.52 1.37 0.10
CA SER A 950 10.63 2.43 -0.42
C SER A 950 10.19 3.42 0.66
N ASP A 951 10.56 3.21 1.92
CA ASP A 951 10.37 4.24 2.95
C ASP A 951 11.16 5.48 2.55
N LEU A 952 12.40 5.33 2.05
CA LEU A 952 13.26 6.44 1.59
C LEU A 952 12.94 7.00 0.20
N ASN A 953 12.17 6.29 -0.64
CA ASN A 953 11.81 6.74 -1.98
C ASN A 953 10.30 6.48 -2.26
N PRO A 954 9.44 7.50 -2.08
CA PRO A 954 7.99 7.38 -2.29
C PRO A 954 7.58 7.20 -3.75
N GLY A 955 8.51 7.37 -4.71
CA GLY A 955 8.30 7.09 -6.14
C GLY A 955 8.41 5.62 -6.52
N LEU A 956 9.00 4.77 -5.66
CA LEU A 956 9.12 3.31 -5.87
C LEU A 956 7.86 2.58 -5.37
N LYS A 957 6.67 3.02 -5.79
CA LYS A 957 5.40 2.34 -5.47
C LYS A 957 5.31 0.93 -6.09
N ASP A 958 6.11 0.64 -7.11
CA ASP A 958 6.02 -0.58 -7.93
C ASP A 958 7.09 -1.63 -7.64
N MET A 959 7.83 -1.55 -6.52
CA MET A 959 8.89 -2.53 -6.27
C MET A 959 8.40 -3.77 -5.49
N PRO A 960 8.66 -5.01 -5.96
CA PRO A 960 8.37 -6.25 -5.23
C PRO A 960 9.07 -6.39 -3.87
N SER A 961 9.90 -5.42 -3.46
CA SER A 961 10.51 -5.32 -2.12
C SER A 961 9.51 -5.04 -1.00
N TYR A 962 8.27 -4.63 -1.31
CA TYR A 962 7.17 -4.51 -0.33
C TYR A 962 7.00 -5.82 0.46
N ASN A 963 7.08 -6.94 -0.26
CA ASN A 963 6.73 -8.27 0.22
C ASN A 963 7.88 -9.07 0.81
N LEU A 964 9.14 -8.68 0.61
CA LEU A 964 10.28 -9.56 0.95
C LEU A 964 10.82 -9.34 2.37
N CYS A 965 10.67 -8.12 2.89
CA CYS A 965 11.26 -7.71 4.17
C CYS A 965 10.21 -7.47 5.28
N ASN A 966 8.92 -7.70 5.02
CA ASN A 966 7.84 -7.37 5.95
C ASN A 966 7.77 -8.41 7.09
N LEU A 967 7.83 -7.96 8.35
CA LEU A 967 7.70 -8.83 9.53
C LEU A 967 6.36 -9.58 9.60
N TYR A 968 5.30 -9.06 8.97
CA TYR A 968 4.04 -9.79 8.87
C TYR A 968 4.18 -11.15 8.18
N ASN A 969 5.16 -11.30 7.27
CA ASN A 969 5.47 -12.60 6.67
C ASN A 969 5.85 -13.64 7.71
N LEU A 970 6.61 -13.25 8.73
CA LEU A 970 7.06 -14.18 9.76
C LEU A 970 5.90 -14.61 10.66
N PHE A 971 5.06 -13.67 11.08
CA PHE A 971 3.87 -13.96 11.88
C PHE A 971 2.91 -14.89 11.13
N ARG A 972 2.62 -14.57 9.87
CA ARG A 972 1.78 -15.42 9.03
C ARG A 972 2.41 -16.80 8.76
N LEU A 973 3.73 -16.86 8.56
CA LEU A 973 4.47 -18.11 8.38
C LEU A 973 4.38 -19.00 9.62
N ALA A 974 4.52 -18.42 10.81
CA ALA A 974 4.43 -19.16 12.06
C ALA A 974 3.08 -19.85 12.19
N ASP A 975 1.98 -19.12 11.99
CA ASP A 975 0.63 -19.69 11.98
C ASP A 975 0.45 -20.73 10.87
N HIS A 976 0.88 -20.42 9.63
CA HIS A 976 0.73 -21.30 8.48
C HIS A 976 1.45 -22.64 8.67
N THR A 977 2.69 -22.63 9.17
CA THR A 977 3.49 -23.86 9.33
C THR A 977 3.08 -24.66 10.56
N TRP A 978 2.52 -24.01 11.59
CA TRP A 978 1.95 -24.67 12.75
C TRP A 978 0.60 -25.32 12.43
N ASN A 979 -0.26 -24.61 11.70
CA ASN A 979 -1.60 -25.05 11.29
C ASN A 979 -1.64 -25.58 9.85
N PHE A 980 -0.50 -26.07 9.38
CA PHE A 980 -0.26 -26.42 7.98
C PHE A 980 -1.29 -27.38 7.42
N SER A 981 -1.88 -28.29 8.19
CA SER A 981 -2.87 -29.23 7.64
C SER A 981 -4.23 -28.58 7.36
N SER A 982 -4.69 -27.67 8.21
CA SER A 982 -6.02 -27.02 8.12
C SER A 982 -6.02 -25.67 7.40
N ASP A 983 -4.88 -25.00 7.32
CA ASP A 983 -4.75 -23.65 6.76
C ASP A 983 -4.96 -23.63 5.23
N THR A 984 -5.90 -22.86 4.68
CA THR A 984 -6.29 -23.03 3.27
C THR A 984 -5.20 -22.67 2.25
N GLY A 985 -4.24 -21.80 2.59
CA GLY A 985 -3.12 -21.36 1.74
C GLY A 985 -3.54 -20.95 0.32
N SER A 986 -3.81 -19.67 0.08
CA SER A 986 -4.30 -19.15 -1.21
C SER A 986 -3.27 -19.28 -2.35
N GLY A 987 -1.98 -19.37 -2.03
CA GLY A 987 -0.89 -19.57 -3.00
C GLY A 987 -0.69 -18.43 -4.01
N SER A 988 -1.54 -17.40 -4.04
CA SER A 988 -1.50 -16.31 -5.02
C SER A 988 -0.73 -15.09 -4.51
N ARG A 989 0.26 -14.63 -5.27
CA ARG A 989 0.81 -13.27 -5.15
C ARG A 989 -0.05 -12.35 -6.02
N ASN A 990 -0.77 -11.40 -5.43
CA ASN A 990 -1.48 -10.40 -6.21
C ASN A 990 -0.51 -9.39 -6.84
N VAL A 991 -0.96 -8.74 -7.91
CA VAL A 991 -0.29 -7.70 -8.73
C VAL A 991 0.31 -6.57 -7.92
N SER A 992 -0.31 -6.24 -6.77
CA SER A 992 0.15 -5.20 -5.87
C SER A 992 1.38 -5.60 -5.06
N GLY A 993 1.95 -6.80 -5.30
CA GLY A 993 3.09 -7.29 -4.56
C GLY A 993 2.79 -7.42 -3.06
N LEU A 994 1.55 -7.74 -2.68
CA LEU A 994 1.15 -8.11 -1.31
C LEU A 994 0.45 -9.48 -1.34
N ASN A 995 0.85 -10.40 -0.45
CA ASN A 995 0.17 -11.69 -0.30
C ASN A 995 -1.24 -11.45 0.29
N SER A 996 -2.28 -11.96 -0.38
CA SER A 996 -3.70 -11.81 0.01
C SER A 996 -3.95 -12.20 1.47
N GLU A 997 -3.24 -13.21 1.96
CA GLU A 997 -3.38 -13.71 3.32
C GLU A 997 -2.80 -12.75 4.38
N ILE A 998 -1.73 -12.04 4.04
CA ILE A 998 -1.18 -10.98 4.91
C ILE A 998 -2.18 -9.84 5.02
N LYS A 999 -2.79 -9.46 3.89
CA LYS A 999 -3.81 -8.42 3.86
C LYS A 999 -5.03 -8.82 4.68
N GLU A 1000 -5.55 -10.04 4.51
CA GLU A 1000 -6.67 -10.55 5.32
C GLU A 1000 -6.33 -10.60 6.82
N GLY A 1001 -5.12 -11.07 7.17
CA GLY A 1001 -4.64 -11.09 8.54
C GLY A 1001 -4.54 -9.68 9.15
N MET A 1002 -4.21 -8.67 8.35
CA MET A 1002 -4.21 -7.26 8.75
C MET A 1002 -5.60 -6.68 8.88
N GLU A 1003 -6.48 -6.91 7.91
CA GLU A 1003 -7.87 -6.44 7.90
C GLU A 1003 -8.69 -7.05 9.04
N SER A 1004 -8.39 -8.28 9.44
CA SER A 1004 -8.99 -8.91 10.62
C SER A 1004 -8.51 -8.32 11.95
N GLY A 1005 -7.46 -7.49 11.93
CA GLY A 1005 -6.77 -6.97 13.13
C GLY A 1005 -5.79 -7.95 13.78
N PHE A 1006 -5.83 -9.24 13.40
CA PHE A 1006 -5.06 -10.30 14.06
C PHE A 1006 -3.56 -10.07 13.95
N LEU A 1007 -3.03 -9.85 12.74
CA LEU A 1007 -1.60 -9.65 12.54
C LEU A 1007 -1.09 -8.36 13.19
N GLY A 1008 -1.91 -7.31 13.22
CA GLY A 1008 -1.57 -6.06 13.92
C GLY A 1008 -1.39 -6.26 15.43
N ALA A 1009 -2.26 -7.06 16.04
CA ALA A 1009 -2.19 -7.44 17.46
C ALA A 1009 -1.01 -8.38 17.75
N VAL A 1010 -0.75 -9.39 16.90
CA VAL A 1010 0.42 -10.26 17.01
C VAL A 1010 1.72 -9.45 16.96
N ARG A 1011 1.83 -8.52 16.01
CA ARG A 1011 2.98 -7.61 15.91
C ARG A 1011 3.17 -6.81 17.20
N SER A 1012 2.09 -6.25 17.76
CA SER A 1012 2.15 -5.54 19.04
C SER A 1012 2.65 -6.43 20.18
N ALA A 1013 2.11 -7.65 20.31
CA ALA A 1013 2.53 -8.58 21.35
C ALA A 1013 3.98 -9.07 21.17
N ALA A 1014 4.45 -9.19 19.94
CA ALA A 1014 5.84 -9.52 19.62
C ALA A 1014 6.82 -8.38 19.94
N SER A 1015 6.33 -7.14 20.08
CA SER A 1015 7.14 -5.98 20.45
C SER A 1015 7.52 -5.93 21.94
N VAL A 1016 6.74 -6.61 22.79
CA VAL A 1016 6.89 -6.52 24.25
C VAL A 1016 8.19 -7.17 24.68
N SER A 1017 9.02 -6.41 25.40
CA SER A 1017 10.29 -6.88 25.95
C SER A 1017 10.15 -7.24 27.43
N PRO A 1018 10.94 -8.21 27.95
CA PRO A 1018 11.00 -8.50 29.38
C PRO A 1018 11.37 -7.25 30.19
N ASN A 1019 10.60 -6.96 31.24
CA ASN A 1019 10.86 -5.88 32.18
C ASN A 1019 10.48 -6.32 33.60
N PRO A 1020 11.37 -7.05 34.31
CA PRO A 1020 11.07 -7.59 35.64
C PRO A 1020 10.90 -6.50 36.70
N ARG A 1021 11.38 -5.27 36.42
CA ARG A 1021 11.30 -4.12 37.33
C ARG A 1021 10.16 -3.16 36.96
N ALA A 1022 9.29 -3.53 36.02
CA ALA A 1022 8.14 -2.71 35.62
C ALA A 1022 7.11 -2.56 36.75
N GLY A 1023 6.89 -1.33 37.20
CA GLY A 1023 5.74 -0.95 38.04
C GLY A 1023 4.46 -0.81 37.22
N GLU A 1024 3.32 -0.77 37.92
CA GLU A 1024 1.99 -0.57 37.31
C GLU A 1024 1.78 0.88 36.85
N GLU A 1025 2.37 1.84 37.57
CA GLU A 1025 2.20 3.26 37.32
C GLU A 1025 3.03 3.74 36.12
N ILE A 1026 2.35 4.48 35.23
CA ILE A 1026 2.94 5.20 34.10
C ILE A 1026 2.50 6.67 34.20
N GLU A 1027 3.45 7.59 34.07
CA GLU A 1027 3.19 9.03 34.08
C GLU A 1027 3.72 9.67 32.81
N THR A 1028 3.15 10.82 32.42
CA THR A 1028 3.68 11.61 31.31
C THR A 1028 4.86 12.46 31.77
N LEU A 1029 5.92 12.51 30.97
CA LEU A 1029 7.00 13.49 31.15
C LEU A 1029 6.59 14.81 30.50
N ASN A 1030 6.65 15.92 31.26
CA ASN A 1030 6.29 17.24 30.72
C ASN A 1030 7.44 17.78 29.84
N ILE A 1031 7.17 17.89 28.54
CA ILE A 1031 8.09 18.45 27.53
C ILE A 1031 7.49 19.67 26.82
N ASP A 1032 6.44 20.27 27.37
CA ASP A 1032 5.63 21.33 26.73
C ASP A 1032 6.51 22.52 26.32
N SER A 1033 7.46 22.92 27.18
CA SER A 1033 8.38 24.05 26.92
C SER A 1033 9.34 23.80 25.75
N LEU A 1034 9.55 22.55 25.36
CA LEU A 1034 10.40 22.15 24.24
C LEU A 1034 9.62 22.05 22.92
N MET A 1035 8.29 21.95 22.99
CA MET A 1035 7.46 21.94 21.80
C MET A 1035 7.49 23.32 21.13
N THR A 1036 7.98 23.37 19.90
CA THR A 1036 8.18 24.65 19.18
C THR A 1036 6.96 25.03 18.35
N GLN A 1037 6.24 24.04 17.82
CA GLN A 1037 5.16 24.21 16.86
C GLN A 1037 4.19 23.02 16.81
N THR A 1038 3.08 23.18 16.10
CA THR A 1038 2.21 22.05 15.72
C THR A 1038 2.85 21.29 14.55
N PHE A 1039 2.68 19.96 14.51
CA PHE A 1039 3.15 19.12 13.40
C PHE A 1039 2.59 19.56 12.05
N SER A 1040 1.30 19.86 12.01
CA SER A 1040 0.59 20.37 10.85
C SER A 1040 1.20 21.68 10.31
N SER A 1041 1.52 22.64 11.18
CA SER A 1041 2.24 23.87 10.79
C SER A 1041 3.68 23.61 10.36
N TRP A 1042 4.37 22.64 10.97
CA TRP A 1042 5.72 22.26 10.56
C TRP A 1042 5.74 21.64 9.17
N LEU A 1043 4.89 20.65 8.91
CA LEU A 1043 4.74 20.02 7.59
C LEU A 1043 4.42 21.06 6.50
N ARG A 1044 3.51 22.02 6.78
CA ARG A 1044 3.25 23.12 5.83
C ARG A 1044 4.46 24.01 5.58
N SER A 1045 5.30 24.25 6.59
CA SER A 1045 6.50 25.08 6.44
C SER A 1045 7.58 24.42 5.57
N ILE A 1046 7.64 23.08 5.54
CA ILE A 1046 8.64 22.32 4.79
C ILE A 1046 8.11 21.75 3.46
N ASN A 1047 6.79 21.58 3.32
CA ASN A 1047 6.14 21.07 2.11
C ASN A 1047 4.73 21.67 1.95
N ALA A 1048 4.67 22.94 1.55
CA ALA A 1048 3.43 23.70 1.42
C ALA A 1048 2.47 23.16 0.34
N GLU A 1049 2.99 22.49 -0.69
CA GLU A 1049 2.19 21.97 -1.83
C GLU A 1049 1.70 20.53 -1.61
N GLY A 1050 2.39 19.74 -0.78
CA GLY A 1050 2.14 18.31 -0.61
C GLY A 1050 1.38 17.89 0.65
N TYR A 1051 1.13 18.81 1.60
CA TYR A 1051 0.37 18.53 2.82
C TYR A 1051 -0.94 19.34 2.86
N ALA A 1052 -2.07 18.65 2.93
CA ALA A 1052 -3.39 19.23 2.68
C ALA A 1052 -3.94 20.14 3.81
N GLY A 1053 -3.27 20.22 4.96
CA GLY A 1053 -3.69 21.08 6.07
C GLY A 1053 -3.96 20.33 7.37
N PRO A 1054 -4.26 21.05 8.47
CA PRO A 1054 -4.45 20.42 9.78
C PRO A 1054 -5.64 19.47 9.71
N GLY A 1055 -5.46 18.29 10.28
CA GLY A 1055 -6.44 17.23 10.19
C GLY A 1055 -7.78 17.51 10.83
N LYS A 1056 -8.70 16.56 10.66
CA LYS A 1056 -9.72 16.27 11.67
C LYS A 1056 -9.00 15.69 12.91
N GLU A 1057 -8.09 16.47 13.49
CA GLU A 1057 -7.41 16.11 14.72
C GLU A 1057 -8.49 15.96 15.79
N ASP A 1058 -8.41 14.90 16.61
CA ASP A 1058 -9.18 14.84 17.84
C ASP A 1058 -8.72 16.02 18.71
N GLU A 1059 -9.42 17.15 18.60
CA GLU A 1059 -9.21 18.39 19.34
C GLU A 1059 -9.57 18.25 20.83
N LYS A 1060 -9.36 17.08 21.43
CA LYS A 1060 -9.51 16.91 22.87
C LYS A 1060 -8.19 17.31 23.53
N GLU A 1061 -8.15 18.53 24.04
CA GLU A 1061 -7.14 18.94 25.02
C GLU A 1061 -7.07 17.87 26.14
N GLY A 1062 -5.88 17.35 26.42
CA GLY A 1062 -5.69 16.32 27.45
C GLY A 1062 -4.51 15.37 27.23
N ILE A 1063 -4.46 14.34 28.08
CA ILE A 1063 -3.48 13.24 28.05
C ILE A 1063 -4.23 11.99 27.57
N PRO A 1064 -4.37 11.74 26.25
CA PRO A 1064 -5.01 10.54 25.76
C PRO A 1064 -4.20 9.29 26.09
N ASP A 1065 -4.90 8.16 26.30
CA ASP A 1065 -4.28 6.85 26.30
C ASP A 1065 -4.03 6.40 24.87
N ILE A 1066 -2.76 6.38 24.48
CA ILE A 1066 -2.32 5.87 23.18
C ILE A 1066 -1.69 4.51 23.44
N GLY A 1067 -2.30 3.42 22.93
CA GLY A 1067 -1.81 2.06 23.16
C GLY A 1067 -1.77 1.66 24.64
N PHE A 1068 -2.75 2.08 25.44
CA PHE A 1068 -2.78 1.90 26.92
C PHE A 1068 -1.64 2.59 27.68
N VAL A 1069 -1.05 3.62 27.08
CA VAL A 1069 -0.04 4.47 27.73
C VAL A 1069 -0.55 5.91 27.69
N PRO A 1070 -0.65 6.60 28.84
CA PRO A 1070 -1.02 8.01 28.85
C PRO A 1070 0.07 8.80 28.12
N MET A 1071 -0.29 9.59 27.12
CA MET A 1071 0.63 10.37 26.29
C MET A 1071 0.19 11.82 26.24
N ARG A 1072 1.03 12.74 26.74
CA ARG A 1072 0.74 14.18 26.70
C ARG A 1072 0.96 14.70 25.29
N PHE A 1073 -0.11 14.70 24.49
CA PHE A 1073 -0.03 14.94 23.06
C PHE A 1073 0.05 16.43 22.68
N TYR A 1074 -0.72 17.29 23.36
CA TYR A 1074 -0.68 18.74 23.16
C TYR A 1074 -0.04 19.44 24.37
N GLY A 1075 0.95 20.28 24.10
CA GLY A 1075 1.53 21.23 25.04
C GLY A 1075 0.88 22.61 24.93
N GLU A 1076 1.60 23.64 25.41
CA GLU A 1076 1.12 25.03 25.40
C GLU A 1076 0.77 25.52 23.99
N ASN A 1077 -0.32 26.30 23.87
CA ASN A 1077 -0.80 26.84 22.59
C ASN A 1077 -1.03 25.79 21.50
N LYS A 1078 -1.45 24.57 21.89
CA LYS A 1078 -1.71 23.42 21.01
C LYS A 1078 -0.48 22.92 20.23
N LYS A 1079 0.74 23.33 20.60
CA LYS A 1079 1.97 22.76 20.02
C LYS A 1079 2.05 21.27 20.40
N ASN A 1080 2.56 20.43 19.51
CA ASN A 1080 2.54 18.98 19.72
C ASN A 1080 3.76 18.24 19.17
N CYS A 1081 4.77 18.94 18.64
CA CYS A 1081 5.94 18.27 18.07
C CYS A 1081 7.26 19.00 18.28
N ILE A 1082 8.34 18.21 18.30
CA ILE A 1082 9.74 18.63 18.36
C ILE A 1082 10.48 17.99 17.18
N PRO A 1083 10.59 18.68 16.03
CA PRO A 1083 11.39 18.21 14.90
C PRO A 1083 12.88 18.51 15.13
N VAL A 1084 13.75 17.51 14.92
CA VAL A 1084 15.22 17.68 15.05
C VAL A 1084 15.88 17.50 13.69
N THR A 1085 16.07 18.60 12.97
CA THR A 1085 16.56 18.58 11.58
C THR A 1085 18.07 18.40 11.48
N CYS A 1086 18.57 18.07 10.30
CA CYS A 1086 20.01 18.02 10.03
C CYS A 1086 20.71 19.33 10.42
N GLY A 1087 21.82 19.23 11.16
CA GLY A 1087 22.60 20.37 11.66
C GLY A 1087 21.97 21.15 12.82
N SER A 1088 20.79 20.77 13.31
CA SER A 1088 20.18 21.39 14.49
C SER A 1088 20.93 21.05 15.78
N VAL A 1089 20.81 21.92 16.79
CA VAL A 1089 21.33 21.66 18.13
C VAL A 1089 20.52 20.52 18.76
N PRO A 1090 21.16 19.54 19.43
CA PRO A 1090 20.45 18.48 20.14
C PRO A 1090 19.44 19.02 21.16
N VAL A 1091 18.31 18.35 21.29
CA VAL A 1091 17.27 18.69 22.27
C VAL A 1091 17.54 17.93 23.55
N GLU A 1092 17.72 18.66 24.65
CA GLU A 1092 17.92 18.12 25.99
C GLU A 1092 16.59 18.09 26.77
N ILE A 1093 16.26 16.95 27.35
CA ILE A 1093 15.04 16.67 28.10
C ILE A 1093 15.43 16.22 29.51
N LEU A 1094 15.07 16.98 30.53
CA LEU A 1094 15.34 16.63 31.92
C LEU A 1094 14.38 15.54 32.41
N VAL A 1095 14.89 14.60 33.20
CA VAL A 1095 14.12 13.45 33.73
C VAL A 1095 14.18 13.40 35.25
N GLU A 1096 15.38 13.29 35.82
CA GLU A 1096 15.63 13.22 37.28
C GLU A 1096 14.85 12.13 38.04
N LYS A 1097 14.67 10.94 37.45
CA LYS A 1097 13.89 9.84 38.04
C LYS A 1097 14.58 8.46 37.91
N GLU A 1098 14.30 7.57 38.86
CA GLU A 1098 14.55 6.12 38.72
C GLU A 1098 13.36 5.48 37.98
N LEU A 1099 13.62 4.88 36.82
CA LEU A 1099 12.58 4.43 35.90
C LEU A 1099 12.86 3.02 35.40
N SER A 1100 11.82 2.21 35.22
CA SER A 1100 11.96 0.87 34.63
C SER A 1100 11.94 0.88 33.10
N SER A 1101 11.24 1.85 32.50
CA SER A 1101 11.18 2.02 31.05
C SER A 1101 10.73 3.43 30.68
N LEU A 1102 10.99 3.81 29.43
CA LEU A 1102 10.51 5.02 28.79
C LEU A 1102 9.70 4.66 27.55
N PHE A 1103 8.60 5.35 27.33
CA PHE A 1103 7.79 5.26 26.12
C PHE A 1103 7.98 6.52 25.30
N PHE A 1104 8.27 6.35 24.01
CA PHE A 1104 8.41 7.44 23.05
C PHE A 1104 7.26 7.37 22.06
N LEU A 1105 6.62 8.51 21.80
CA LEU A 1105 5.68 8.68 20.68
C LEU A 1105 6.32 9.61 19.65
N HIS A 1106 6.63 9.07 18.49
CA HIS A 1106 7.47 9.75 17.51
C HIS A 1106 7.17 9.29 16.08
N THR A 1107 7.61 10.09 15.11
CA THR A 1107 7.53 9.77 13.70
C THR A 1107 8.74 10.36 12.96
N ALA A 1108 8.90 10.02 11.70
CA ALA A 1108 9.96 10.57 10.87
C ALA A 1108 9.41 11.32 9.66
N TYR A 1109 10.18 12.30 9.20
CA TYR A 1109 9.97 13.01 7.94
C TYR A 1109 11.19 12.87 7.05
N ILE A 1110 10.97 12.67 5.75
CA ILE A 1110 12.05 12.51 4.78
C ILE A 1110 12.16 13.81 4.00
N ASN A 1111 13.25 14.55 4.21
CA ASN A 1111 13.41 15.89 3.64
C ASN A 1111 13.74 15.83 2.15
N ASP A 1112 14.62 14.93 1.73
CA ASP A 1112 14.96 14.71 0.34
C ASP A 1112 14.89 13.20 -0.02
N PRO A 1113 13.87 12.78 -0.78
CA PRO A 1113 13.80 11.41 -1.32
C PRO A 1113 15.01 10.99 -2.16
N GLU A 1114 15.69 11.95 -2.81
CA GLU A 1114 16.81 11.75 -3.73
C GLU A 1114 18.19 12.04 -3.11
N ASP A 1115 18.24 12.23 -1.79
CA ASP A 1115 19.42 12.59 -1.00
C ASP A 1115 20.70 11.88 -1.47
N ALA A 1116 21.74 12.66 -1.79
CA ALA A 1116 23.03 12.18 -2.25
C ALA A 1116 23.73 11.24 -1.25
N GLY A 1117 23.45 11.34 0.06
CA GLY A 1117 23.89 10.41 1.09
C GLY A 1117 23.36 8.99 0.87
N LYS A 1118 22.14 8.84 0.32
CA LYS A 1118 21.56 7.55 -0.12
C LYS A 1118 22.33 6.95 -1.30
N LYS A 1119 22.77 7.80 -2.23
CA LYS A 1119 23.54 7.38 -3.43
C LYS A 1119 24.97 6.96 -3.09
N LYS A 1120 25.54 7.49 -2.00
CA LYS A 1120 26.92 7.23 -1.55
C LYS A 1120 27.08 5.95 -0.72
N GLN A 1121 26.01 5.42 -0.11
CA GLN A 1121 26.09 4.24 0.76
C GLN A 1121 25.12 3.13 0.34
N ARG A 1122 25.59 1.88 0.30
CA ARG A 1122 24.75 0.73 -0.05
C ARG A 1122 23.80 0.41 1.09
N ILE A 1123 22.62 -0.15 0.81
CA ILE A 1123 21.67 -0.55 1.87
C ILE A 1123 22.28 -1.54 2.87
N SER A 1124 23.22 -2.36 2.39
CA SER A 1124 23.94 -3.33 3.21
C SER A 1124 24.78 -2.72 4.33
N SER A 1125 24.99 -1.40 4.29
CA SER A 1125 25.60 -0.62 5.38
C SER A 1125 24.67 -0.45 6.59
N TRP A 1126 23.37 -0.69 6.45
CA TRP A 1126 22.32 -0.35 7.42
C TRP A 1126 21.44 -1.55 7.79
N MET A 1127 22.04 -2.64 8.28
CA MET A 1127 21.35 -3.89 8.60
C MET A 1127 20.23 -3.78 9.66
N TYR A 1128 20.22 -2.72 10.47
CA TYR A 1128 19.22 -2.45 11.52
C TYR A 1128 18.21 -1.34 11.13
N GLY A 1129 18.19 -0.95 9.86
CA GLY A 1129 17.32 0.13 9.36
C GLY A 1129 18.09 1.42 9.10
N PHE A 1130 17.45 2.35 8.39
CA PHE A 1130 18.13 3.56 7.94
C PHE A 1130 18.28 4.60 9.05
N PRO A 1131 19.44 5.26 9.16
CA PRO A 1131 19.69 6.30 10.16
C PRO A 1131 18.74 7.50 10.05
N CYS A 1132 18.48 8.13 11.20
CA CYS A 1132 17.53 9.21 11.40
C CYS A 1132 17.96 10.08 12.59
N GLY A 1133 18.44 9.43 13.66
CA GLY A 1133 18.94 10.12 14.85
C GLY A 1133 19.25 9.14 15.96
N ASP A 1134 19.48 9.67 17.15
CA ASP A 1134 19.69 8.90 18.37
C ASP A 1134 18.98 9.57 19.56
N TYR A 1135 18.46 8.76 20.49
CA TYR A 1135 18.30 9.19 21.88
C TYR A 1135 19.54 8.80 22.68
N GLU A 1136 20.02 9.68 23.55
CA GLU A 1136 21.09 9.41 24.52
C GLU A 1136 20.54 9.56 25.94
N VAL A 1137 20.51 8.47 26.70
CA VAL A 1137 20.03 8.43 28.08
C VAL A 1137 21.21 8.52 29.03
N TRP A 1138 21.26 9.59 29.84
CA TRP A 1138 22.35 9.87 30.77
C TRP A 1138 21.93 9.56 32.21
N TYR A 1139 22.78 8.82 32.92
CA TYR A 1139 22.59 8.45 34.31
C TYR A 1139 23.36 9.36 35.26
N SER A 1140 22.98 9.34 36.53
CA SER A 1140 23.63 10.12 37.59
C SER A 1140 25.09 9.77 37.85
N ASP A 1141 25.54 8.58 37.44
CA ASP A 1141 26.95 8.15 37.50
C ASP A 1141 27.80 8.69 36.33
N GLY A 1142 27.20 9.46 35.41
CA GLY A 1142 27.85 9.98 34.21
C GLY A 1142 27.88 8.99 33.03
N THR A 1143 27.38 7.76 33.20
CA THR A 1143 27.26 6.81 32.09
C THR A 1143 26.13 7.20 31.14
N MET A 1144 26.26 6.80 29.87
CA MET A 1144 25.28 7.09 28.82
C MET A 1144 24.96 5.82 28.03
N ILE A 1145 23.67 5.63 27.72
CA ILE A 1145 23.20 4.61 26.78
C ILE A 1145 22.61 5.27 25.55
N LYS A 1146 23.06 4.85 24.38
CA LYS A 1146 22.55 5.30 23.10
C LYS A 1146 21.43 4.37 22.60
N ILE A 1147 20.32 4.96 22.17
CA ILE A 1147 19.20 4.29 21.53
C ILE A 1147 19.14 4.82 20.09
N PRO A 1148 19.65 4.08 19.11
CA PRO A 1148 19.67 4.54 17.73
C PRO A 1148 18.27 4.54 17.13
N LEU A 1149 17.85 5.66 16.54
CA LEU A 1149 16.61 5.75 15.78
C LEU A 1149 16.86 5.30 14.36
N ARG A 1150 16.19 4.22 13.96
CA ARG A 1150 16.31 3.59 12.66
C ARG A 1150 14.94 3.45 12.03
N LEU A 1151 14.78 4.07 10.86
CA LEU A 1151 13.63 3.81 10.00
C LEU A 1151 13.51 2.29 9.82
N THR A 1152 12.29 1.79 9.81
CA THR A 1152 11.95 0.37 9.60
C THR A 1152 12.29 -0.57 10.76
N MET A 1153 12.71 -0.03 11.91
CA MET A 1153 12.96 -0.83 13.12
C MET A 1153 12.19 -0.31 14.33
N ASN A 1154 12.44 0.94 14.73
CA ASN A 1154 11.84 1.55 15.91
C ASN A 1154 11.14 2.89 15.63
N ILE A 1155 11.26 3.41 14.41
CA ILE A 1155 10.55 4.57 13.91
C ILE A 1155 10.24 4.36 12.42
N ALA A 1156 9.22 5.03 11.88
CA ALA A 1156 9.00 5.11 10.44
C ALA A 1156 8.37 6.45 10.07
N ARG A 1157 8.18 6.68 8.77
CA ARG A 1157 7.58 7.92 8.27
C ARG A 1157 6.10 8.02 8.62
N TYR A 1158 5.61 9.25 8.75
CA TYR A 1158 4.25 9.53 9.20
C TYR A 1158 3.14 9.10 8.22
N ASN A 1159 3.43 8.87 6.94
CA ASN A 1159 2.45 8.57 5.90
C ASN A 1159 2.74 7.23 5.20
N ARG A 1160 3.02 6.19 5.97
CA ARG A 1160 3.29 4.85 5.44
C ARG A 1160 1.99 4.11 5.17
N ASP A 1161 2.03 3.15 4.25
CA ASP A 1161 0.92 2.21 4.09
C ASP A 1161 0.74 1.40 5.38
N LEU A 1162 -0.48 1.37 5.91
CA LEU A 1162 -0.82 0.63 7.13
C LEU A 1162 -0.54 -0.87 6.98
N LEU A 1163 -0.67 -1.41 5.76
CA LEU A 1163 -0.41 -2.82 5.45
C LEU A 1163 1.10 -3.18 5.51
N ALA A 1164 1.99 -2.19 5.50
CA ALA A 1164 3.45 -2.36 5.61
C ALA A 1164 3.97 -2.07 7.03
N SER A 1165 3.12 -1.76 7.99
CA SER A 1165 3.54 -1.05 9.21
C SER A 1165 4.13 -1.92 10.35
N ALA A 1166 4.43 -3.20 10.11
CA ALA A 1166 5.09 -4.05 11.11
C ALA A 1166 6.55 -3.64 11.32
N LEU A 1167 6.84 -3.10 12.50
CA LEU A 1167 8.18 -2.70 12.93
C LEU A 1167 8.58 -3.50 14.17
N TYR A 1168 9.87 -3.84 14.29
CA TYR A 1168 10.38 -4.71 15.34
C TYR A 1168 10.12 -4.16 16.76
N ASP A 1169 10.42 -2.89 17.03
CA ASP A 1169 10.37 -2.33 18.39
C ASP A 1169 9.16 -1.40 18.64
N VAL A 1170 8.19 -1.37 17.71
CA VAL A 1170 6.99 -0.54 17.85
C VAL A 1170 5.83 -1.34 18.40
N ARG A 1171 5.35 -0.95 19.58
CA ARG A 1171 4.24 -1.62 20.27
C ARG A 1171 2.88 -1.18 19.81
N TYR A 1172 2.73 0.09 19.42
CA TYR A 1172 1.45 0.65 19.00
C TYR A 1172 1.66 1.68 17.89
N ILE A 1173 0.71 1.76 16.96
CA ILE A 1173 0.70 2.80 15.92
C ILE A 1173 -0.57 3.60 16.13
N HIS A 1174 -0.41 4.87 16.47
CA HIS A 1174 -1.51 5.81 16.56
C HIS A 1174 -1.75 6.40 15.16
N VAL A 1175 -2.99 6.33 14.70
CA VAL A 1175 -3.39 6.85 13.39
C VAL A 1175 -4.44 7.93 13.60
N PHE A 1176 -4.19 9.10 13.04
CA PHE A 1176 -5.17 10.17 12.88
C PHE A 1176 -5.16 10.62 11.42
N TYR A 1177 -6.08 11.50 11.01
CA TYR A 1177 -6.24 11.85 9.60
C TYR A 1177 -6.06 13.35 9.37
N ASP A 1178 -5.38 13.70 8.28
CA ASP A 1178 -5.22 15.10 7.86
C ASP A 1178 -6.48 15.66 7.17
N ALA A 1179 -6.44 16.91 6.70
CA ALA A 1179 -7.61 17.57 6.10
C ALA A 1179 -8.08 16.90 4.79
N ALA A 1180 -7.22 16.12 4.13
CA ALA A 1180 -7.51 15.35 2.93
C ALA A 1180 -7.76 13.86 3.23
N ASP A 1181 -8.14 13.55 4.48
CA ASP A 1181 -8.37 12.19 4.98
C ASP A 1181 -7.16 11.26 4.74
N GLN A 1182 -5.94 11.81 4.69
CA GLN A 1182 -4.72 11.01 4.63
C GLN A 1182 -4.28 10.58 6.03
N PRO A 1183 -3.93 9.29 6.24
CA PRO A 1183 -3.51 8.81 7.54
C PRO A 1183 -2.14 9.38 7.93
N ILE A 1184 -2.07 9.96 9.13
CA ILE A 1184 -0.86 10.33 9.85
C ILE A 1184 -0.62 9.30 10.95
N GLN A 1185 0.57 8.71 10.95
CA GLN A 1185 0.99 7.63 11.81
C GLN A 1185 2.08 8.09 12.78
N LEU A 1186 1.87 7.81 14.05
CA LEU A 1186 2.86 7.95 15.11
C LEU A 1186 3.17 6.58 15.69
N TYR A 1187 4.44 6.35 15.94
CA TYR A 1187 4.97 5.07 16.38
C TYR A 1187 5.28 5.17 17.86
N GLN A 1188 4.70 4.28 18.65
CA GLN A 1188 5.00 4.15 20.07
C GLN A 1188 6.04 3.06 20.29
N MET A 1189 7.21 3.44 20.79
CA MET A 1189 8.29 2.54 21.18
C MET A 1189 8.40 2.51 22.71
N GLU A 1190 8.58 1.32 23.29
CA GLU A 1190 9.02 1.19 24.69
C GLU A 1190 10.50 0.83 24.72
N TRP A 1191 11.30 1.62 25.44
CA TRP A 1191 12.67 1.28 25.77
C TRP A 1191 12.74 0.83 27.24
N VAL A 1192 13.14 -0.43 27.45
CA VAL A 1192 13.35 -0.99 28.79
C VAL A 1192 14.70 -0.51 29.33
N ASN A 1193 14.69 0.12 30.50
CA ASN A 1193 15.90 0.62 31.14
C ASN A 1193 16.74 -0.57 31.66
N PRO A 1194 17.98 -0.77 31.17
CA PRO A 1194 18.84 -1.85 31.66
C PRO A 1194 19.46 -1.57 33.04
N LYS A 1195 19.35 -0.34 33.55
CA LYS A 1195 19.86 0.13 34.85
C LYS A 1195 18.72 0.80 35.66
N PRO A 1196 17.64 0.06 35.99
CA PRO A 1196 16.44 0.64 36.62
C PRO A 1196 16.68 1.22 38.02
N GLU A 1197 17.71 0.76 38.71
CA GLU A 1197 18.16 1.26 40.02
C GLU A 1197 18.92 2.59 39.95
N MET A 1198 19.34 3.03 38.76
CA MET A 1198 20.07 4.28 38.60
C MET A 1198 19.16 5.38 38.07
N LYS A 1199 19.31 6.56 38.67
CA LYS A 1199 18.55 7.75 38.28
C LYS A 1199 18.97 8.19 36.87
N ILE A 1200 18.00 8.32 35.98
CA ILE A 1200 18.16 8.99 34.69
C ILE A 1200 18.09 10.49 34.95
N VAL A 1201 19.16 11.20 34.58
CA VAL A 1201 19.29 12.66 34.74
C VAL A 1201 18.61 13.35 33.56
N LYS A 1202 18.96 12.93 32.33
CA LYS A 1202 18.46 13.54 31.10
C LYS A 1202 18.46 12.61 29.91
N ILE A 1203 17.66 12.97 28.91
CA ILE A 1203 17.63 12.37 27.58
C ILE A 1203 18.06 13.45 26.57
N ILE A 1204 18.89 13.09 25.60
CA ILE A 1204 19.25 13.97 24.48
C ILE A 1204 18.71 13.34 23.19
N LEU A 1205 17.83 14.06 22.48
CA LEU A 1205 17.43 13.71 21.12
C LEU A 1205 18.31 14.49 20.14
N ARG A 1206 19.02 13.78 19.26
CA ARG A 1206 19.88 14.37 18.23
C ARG A 1206 19.63 13.78 16.85
N HIS A 1207 19.79 14.59 15.81
CA HIS A 1207 19.93 14.12 14.44
C HIS A 1207 21.35 13.58 14.22
N ASP A 1208 21.50 12.46 13.51
CA ASP A 1208 22.81 11.81 13.31
C ASP A 1208 23.63 12.43 12.16
N ASN A 1209 22.99 13.24 11.33
CA ASN A 1209 23.56 13.93 10.16
C ASN A 1209 24.12 12.96 9.10
N ILE A 1210 23.59 11.72 9.05
CA ILE A 1210 23.98 10.71 8.08
C ILE A 1210 23.06 10.76 6.85
N LEU A 1211 21.74 10.82 7.09
CA LEU A 1211 20.71 11.00 6.06
C LEU A 1211 19.85 12.20 6.42
N THR A 1212 19.23 12.83 5.43
CA THR A 1212 18.29 13.95 5.64
C THR A 1212 16.90 13.46 6.10
N VAL A 1213 16.86 12.66 7.16
CA VAL A 1213 15.63 12.11 7.75
C VAL A 1213 15.42 12.73 9.14
N THR A 1214 14.43 13.58 9.27
CA THR A 1214 14.13 14.29 10.53
C THR A 1214 13.29 13.43 11.46
N PRO A 1215 13.79 13.04 12.65
CA PRO A 1215 12.95 12.52 13.71
C PRO A 1215 12.10 13.65 14.30
N VAL A 1216 10.87 13.32 14.64
CA VAL A 1216 9.89 14.23 15.22
C VAL A 1216 9.30 13.56 16.45
N LEU A 1217 9.57 14.15 17.62
CA LEU A 1217 9.06 13.67 18.90
C LEU A 1217 7.75 14.38 19.27
N PHE A 1218 6.75 13.62 19.74
CA PHE A 1218 5.44 14.14 20.16
C PHE A 1218 5.25 14.04 21.68
N ALA A 1219 5.59 12.90 22.28
CA ALA A 1219 5.39 12.68 23.71
C ALA A 1219 6.41 11.68 24.28
N ILE A 1220 6.66 11.80 25.59
CA ILE A 1220 7.40 10.81 26.38
C ILE A 1220 6.57 10.49 27.63
N SER A 1221 6.51 9.21 27.96
CA SER A 1221 5.95 8.74 29.24
C SER A 1221 6.94 7.83 29.94
N ASP A 1222 6.93 7.84 31.27
CA ASP A 1222 7.86 7.10 32.10
C ASP A 1222 7.13 6.03 32.93
N ARG A 1223 7.75 4.85 33.05
CA ARG A 1223 7.25 3.78 33.91
C ARG A 1223 8.06 3.74 35.19
N LYS A 1224 7.37 3.76 36.33
CA LYS A 1224 8.02 3.66 37.65
C LYS A 1224 8.61 2.27 37.88
N VAL A 1225 9.67 2.24 38.67
CA VAL A 1225 10.29 1.00 39.13
C VAL A 1225 9.36 0.31 40.14
N LYS A 1226 9.14 -0.99 39.94
CA LYS A 1226 8.49 -1.86 40.93
C LYS A 1226 9.35 -1.93 42.18
N LYS A 1227 8.81 -1.43 43.29
CA LYS A 1227 9.49 -1.46 44.59
C LYS A 1227 9.69 -2.88 45.08
#